data_AF-A0A2V5SQH9-F1
#
_entry.id   AF-A0A2V5SQH9-F1
#
_cell.length_a   1.000
_cell.length_b   1.000
_cell.length_c   1.000
_cell.angle_alpha   90.00
_cell.angle_beta   90.00
_cell.angle_gamma   90.00
#
_symmetry.space_group_name_H-M   'P 1'
#
loop_
_entity.id
_entity.type
_entity.pdbx_description
1 polymer ?
#
loop_
_entity_poly.entity_id
_entity_poly.type
_entity_poly.pdbx_seq_one_letter_code
_entity_poly.pdbx_strand_id
1 'polypeptide(L)'
;MKKHFLFLPALLSGVALVTLPSVCNATNPAGGTLSASTTTALTFVGTAPGTGADSEPDGIEGVNKDTYVLTVLAGVYTGKLISVTLSWTNPANDRDLYVFKRNLDGSNGQQVGQSAGGAPQTGESTSFDPTIYGAGQYNVEIIYFACTPNLDQPTGAITLFNAPTVRQATYTKGGMTFSSNSACKAPTAFSDGEPSSRVDAVGNAYVAGIQGVPAGVDLWYFDLRPTIPNPTNPAQTIKNPQYDPNMRVPIYRGKPDSPTTVAAQSQLQAGALGGGDIDVAVGFGNYSGDAGLGLNAAPNPVLAYASLTAANVTVGRSLDLGKTFQFNPVGNAAAGVPINDRQWMGFFDDHTVYLEYRNFAQGIAFAQQSTDGGLTYGPATLVGTLPQTGACDVDRFDGTVYISGDNGQVAVGTPASPGAAPSSYTIHQATPSGVNVANLFFPIRVAADHRQFNADGSSTLVSAGTVYGTYSDGANLYLIHSLDHGAHWSPPVRVNNPADTNLKLNVFPWLAAGPTPGSVGIVWYGTDSTTNNDNARWRVYYAQTFNATSDVPSFQYVRASDHTNHAANISLSGLVLTGGPNRNLLDYFQVNFDPVGAAEIAYTDDHNDFSGEVFATRQISGPSINAKLPNGPAKVPAPKAGSALPAQPFAVPGATPSTQGQPAPQPMQPGPNGEQVTDFAQDQDSGLLATTPSNNPIDIISIKYASQTLAQGPVITATMTVSDLTVPPPNCTWRMFFAANAPETGIIAISGNAYSKGLSDRGDQFYIQAATNAQGVASFTWGTAVRTFSGGITTTSQGAADGGTFNSSTRQISVTVSLSKLNTYLGSIQHKQIAARGTMCGLRGETFQTNSSGIALEDYTRGGTE
;
A
#
# COMPACT_ATOMS: atom_id res chain seq x y z
N MET A 1 -38.62 23.62 4.29
CA MET A 1 -39.84 23.10 3.63
C MET A 1 -39.79 21.59 3.67
N LYS A 2 -40.73 20.97 4.40
CA LYS A 2 -40.79 19.54 4.70
C LYS A 2 -41.29 18.75 3.47
N LYS A 3 -40.70 17.59 3.18
CA LYS A 3 -41.40 16.50 2.48
C LYS A 3 -41.27 15.22 3.30
N HIS A 4 -42.44 14.73 3.70
CA HIS A 4 -42.66 13.47 4.40
C HIS A 4 -42.64 12.33 3.38
N PHE A 5 -42.12 11.17 3.77
CA PHE A 5 -42.55 9.89 3.19
C PHE A 5 -43.24 9.08 4.29
N LEU A 6 -44.46 8.63 3.97
CA LEU A 6 -45.35 7.83 4.80
C LEU A 6 -44.78 6.41 5.01
N PHE A 7 -44.83 5.95 6.26
CA PHE A 7 -44.85 4.53 6.60
C PHE A 7 -46.24 3.95 6.31
N LEU A 8 -46.30 2.78 5.64
CA LEU A 8 -47.49 1.94 5.53
C LEU A 8 -47.25 0.63 6.32
N PRO A 9 -48.18 0.16 7.17
CA PRO A 9 -47.94 -0.97 8.05
C PRO A 9 -48.18 -2.32 7.38
N ALA A 10 -47.45 -3.32 7.88
CA ALA A 10 -47.46 -4.71 7.49
C ALA A 10 -48.84 -5.39 7.65
N LEU A 11 -49.26 -6.14 6.64
CA LEU A 11 -50.36 -7.09 6.72
C LEU A 11 -49.78 -8.50 6.92
N LEU A 12 -49.89 -9.04 8.14
CA LEU A 12 -49.59 -10.45 8.44
C LEU A 12 -50.70 -11.32 7.82
N SER A 13 -50.35 -12.15 6.84
CA SER A 13 -51.21 -13.23 6.35
C SER A 13 -50.45 -14.54 6.55
N GLY A 14 -50.92 -15.38 7.47
CA GLY A 14 -50.38 -16.72 7.68
C GLY A 14 -50.60 -17.60 6.46
N VAL A 15 -49.53 -18.19 5.95
CA VAL A 15 -49.57 -19.28 4.98
C VAL A 15 -48.84 -20.48 5.58
N ALA A 16 -49.53 -21.62 5.53
CA ALA A 16 -49.16 -22.88 6.13
C ALA A 16 -47.76 -23.36 5.71
N LEU A 17 -47.01 -23.86 6.68
CA LEU A 17 -45.73 -24.53 6.51
C LEU A 17 -45.94 -25.86 5.79
N VAL A 18 -45.89 -25.84 4.46
CA VAL A 18 -45.63 -27.06 3.68
C VAL A 18 -44.11 -27.26 3.72
N THR A 19 -43.65 -28.26 4.46
CA THR A 19 -42.26 -28.73 4.39
C THR A 19 -42.02 -29.36 3.02
N LEU A 20 -41.70 -28.53 2.04
CA LEU A 20 -41.00 -28.98 0.84
C LEU A 20 -39.56 -29.29 1.26
N PRO A 21 -38.96 -30.40 0.77
CA PRO A 21 -37.53 -30.60 0.97
C PRO A 21 -36.81 -29.39 0.38
N SER A 22 -36.01 -28.71 1.20
CA SER A 22 -35.05 -27.72 0.72
C SER A 22 -34.14 -28.45 -0.26
N VAL A 23 -34.42 -28.34 -1.55
CA VAL A 23 -33.46 -28.71 -2.58
C VAL A 23 -32.35 -27.69 -2.37
N CYS A 24 -31.24 -28.12 -1.76
CA CYS A 24 -30.03 -27.32 -1.75
C CYS A 24 -29.64 -27.15 -3.22
N ASN A 25 -29.92 -25.98 -3.79
CA ASN A 25 -29.45 -25.68 -5.12
C ASN A 25 -27.94 -25.51 -5.01
N ALA A 26 -27.22 -26.55 -5.43
CA ALA A 26 -25.82 -26.48 -5.78
C ALA A 26 -25.74 -26.11 -7.27
N THR A 27 -24.55 -25.79 -7.76
CA THR A 27 -24.29 -25.65 -9.21
C THR A 27 -24.93 -26.77 -10.05
N ASN A 28 -25.20 -26.53 -11.34
CA ASN A 28 -25.71 -27.56 -12.25
C ASN A 28 -24.68 -27.90 -13.34
N PRO A 29 -24.12 -29.13 -13.36
CA PRO A 29 -24.27 -30.19 -12.34
C PRO A 29 -23.54 -29.83 -11.04
N ALA A 30 -23.90 -30.49 -9.92
CA ALA A 30 -23.38 -30.16 -8.58
C ALA A 30 -21.92 -30.59 -8.33
N GLY A 31 -21.29 -31.24 -9.31
CA GLY A 31 -19.93 -31.72 -9.20
C GLY A 31 -19.49 -32.54 -10.40
N GLY A 32 -18.22 -32.93 -10.38
CA GLY A 32 -17.62 -33.73 -11.43
C GLY A 32 -16.24 -34.27 -11.05
N THR A 33 -15.69 -35.12 -11.90
CA THR A 33 -14.45 -35.85 -11.62
C THR A 33 -13.38 -35.51 -12.64
N LEU A 34 -12.17 -35.23 -12.16
CA LEU A 34 -11.00 -34.90 -12.96
C LEU A 34 -9.87 -35.90 -12.67
N SER A 35 -9.25 -36.40 -13.73
CA SER A 35 -8.11 -37.32 -13.70
C SER A 35 -6.90 -36.69 -14.39
N ALA A 36 -5.70 -37.25 -14.20
CA ALA A 36 -4.49 -36.77 -14.89
C ALA A 36 -4.56 -36.89 -16.43
N SER A 37 -5.52 -37.62 -16.97
CA SER A 37 -5.78 -37.78 -18.42
C SER A 37 -6.99 -37.00 -18.92
N THR A 38 -7.65 -36.19 -18.08
CA THR A 38 -8.80 -35.39 -18.50
C THR A 38 -8.38 -34.35 -19.54
N THR A 39 -9.00 -34.38 -20.72
CA THR A 39 -8.76 -33.43 -21.83
C THR A 39 -9.96 -32.55 -22.15
N THR A 40 -11.14 -32.92 -21.68
CA THR A 40 -12.38 -32.15 -21.87
C THR A 40 -12.66 -31.34 -20.61
N ALA A 41 -13.02 -30.07 -20.78
CA ALA A 41 -13.42 -29.21 -19.69
C ALA A 41 -14.65 -29.79 -18.96
N LEU A 42 -14.64 -29.78 -17.63
CA LEU A 42 -15.87 -29.93 -16.85
C LEU A 42 -16.56 -28.57 -16.86
N THR A 43 -17.87 -28.53 -17.06
CA THR A 43 -18.63 -27.28 -17.10
C THR A 43 -19.77 -27.32 -16.12
N PHE A 44 -20.07 -26.18 -15.50
CA PHE A 44 -21.19 -26.01 -14.58
C PHE A 44 -21.84 -24.65 -14.75
N VAL A 45 -23.05 -24.51 -14.24
CA VAL A 45 -23.80 -23.25 -14.25
C VAL A 45 -24.19 -22.94 -12.81
N GLY A 46 -23.99 -21.70 -12.39
CA GLY A 46 -24.51 -21.20 -11.13
C GLY A 46 -26.04 -21.14 -11.15
N THR A 47 -26.67 -21.37 -10.01
CA THR A 47 -28.13 -21.48 -9.87
C THR A 47 -28.71 -20.65 -8.74
N ALA A 48 -27.87 -20.10 -7.86
CA ALA A 48 -28.29 -19.30 -6.72
C ALA A 48 -29.12 -18.09 -7.21
N PRO A 49 -30.31 -17.83 -6.61
CA PRO A 49 -31.22 -16.78 -7.07
C PRO A 49 -31.00 -15.41 -6.41
N GLY A 50 -30.17 -15.35 -5.37
CA GLY A 50 -29.92 -14.19 -4.51
C GLY A 50 -28.50 -13.63 -4.64
N THR A 51 -28.27 -12.51 -3.95
CA THR A 51 -27.04 -11.71 -3.97
C THR A 51 -26.82 -11.10 -2.58
N GLY A 52 -25.66 -10.50 -2.32
CA GLY A 52 -25.35 -9.72 -1.12
C GLY A 52 -24.47 -10.44 -0.11
N ALA A 53 -23.68 -11.43 -0.55
CA ALA A 53 -22.62 -12.02 0.27
C ALA A 53 -21.32 -11.28 0.03
N ASP A 54 -20.78 -10.60 1.05
CA ASP A 54 -19.54 -9.80 0.98
C ASP A 54 -18.28 -10.66 0.81
N SER A 55 -18.34 -11.92 1.23
CA SER A 55 -17.24 -12.88 1.15
C SER A 55 -17.75 -14.33 1.30
N GLU A 56 -16.87 -15.32 1.18
CA GLU A 56 -17.26 -16.73 1.38
C GLU A 56 -17.98 -17.01 2.71
N PRO A 57 -17.51 -16.50 3.88
CA PRO A 57 -18.20 -16.65 5.15
C PRO A 57 -19.65 -16.15 5.18
N ASP A 58 -19.98 -15.14 4.36
CA ASP A 58 -21.31 -14.54 4.29
C ASP A 58 -22.25 -15.29 3.33
N GLY A 59 -21.70 -16.25 2.58
CA GLY A 59 -22.40 -17.04 1.58
C GLY A 59 -23.32 -18.10 2.20
N ILE A 60 -24.59 -18.05 1.82
CA ILE A 60 -25.63 -19.03 2.14
C ILE A 60 -25.88 -19.90 0.91
N GLU A 61 -25.56 -21.19 1.03
CA GLU A 61 -25.69 -22.18 -0.06
C GLU A 61 -27.11 -22.19 -0.66
N GLY A 62 -27.19 -22.12 -1.98
CA GLY A 62 -28.42 -22.07 -2.76
C GLY A 62 -29.19 -20.75 -2.68
N VAL A 63 -28.66 -19.74 -1.97
CA VAL A 63 -29.25 -18.39 -1.89
C VAL A 63 -28.35 -17.38 -2.58
N ASN A 64 -27.17 -17.12 -2.04
CA ASN A 64 -26.15 -16.20 -2.58
C ASN A 64 -24.76 -16.86 -2.63
N LYS A 65 -24.73 -18.20 -2.53
CA LYS A 65 -23.57 -19.06 -2.75
C LYS A 65 -24.00 -20.31 -3.49
N ASP A 66 -23.18 -20.81 -4.40
CA ASP A 66 -23.29 -22.17 -4.94
C ASP A 66 -21.96 -22.90 -4.83
N THR A 67 -22.02 -24.19 -4.52
CA THR A 67 -20.85 -25.08 -4.50
C THR A 67 -20.87 -26.07 -5.67
N TYR A 68 -19.74 -26.23 -6.35
CA TYR A 68 -19.42 -27.35 -7.24
C TYR A 68 -18.38 -28.25 -6.59
N VAL A 69 -18.70 -29.55 -6.43
CA VAL A 69 -17.77 -30.51 -5.82
C VAL A 69 -16.88 -31.12 -6.90
N LEU A 70 -15.62 -30.67 -6.97
CA LEU A 70 -14.61 -31.24 -7.85
C LEU A 70 -13.91 -32.43 -7.15
N THR A 71 -13.98 -33.61 -7.75
CA THR A 71 -13.21 -34.79 -7.30
C THR A 71 -11.97 -34.97 -8.17
N VAL A 72 -10.78 -34.74 -7.60
CA VAL A 72 -9.49 -34.99 -8.27
C VAL A 72 -8.99 -36.39 -7.90
N LEU A 73 -8.90 -37.27 -8.89
CA LEU A 73 -8.44 -38.65 -8.69
C LEU A 73 -6.93 -38.71 -8.41
N ALA A 74 -6.48 -39.80 -7.79
CA ALA A 74 -5.05 -40.09 -7.68
C ALA A 74 -4.43 -40.25 -9.08
N GLY A 75 -3.26 -39.67 -9.29
CA GLY A 75 -2.57 -39.71 -10.59
C GLY A 75 -1.27 -38.91 -10.60
N VAL A 76 -0.60 -38.92 -11.75
CA VAL A 76 0.64 -38.15 -11.98
C VAL A 76 0.28 -36.83 -12.65
N TYR A 77 0.32 -35.75 -11.86
CA TYR A 77 0.00 -34.40 -12.33
C TYR A 77 1.23 -33.50 -12.49
N THR A 78 2.44 -34.06 -12.44
CA THR A 78 3.67 -33.30 -12.58
C THR A 78 3.64 -32.41 -13.82
N GLY A 79 3.82 -31.10 -13.63
CA GLY A 79 3.78 -30.11 -14.70
C GLY A 79 2.37 -29.80 -15.23
N LYS A 80 1.31 -30.03 -14.44
CA LYS A 80 -0.06 -29.68 -14.81
C LYS A 80 -0.72 -28.81 -13.75
N LEU A 81 -1.64 -27.95 -14.19
CA LEU A 81 -2.48 -27.13 -13.32
C LEU A 81 -3.96 -27.43 -13.60
N ILE A 82 -4.76 -27.33 -12.55
CA ILE A 82 -6.22 -27.29 -12.68
C ILE A 82 -6.62 -25.82 -12.69
N SER A 83 -7.16 -25.33 -13.81
CA SER A 83 -7.76 -24.00 -13.91
C SER A 83 -9.27 -24.10 -13.68
N VAL A 84 -9.79 -23.14 -12.93
CA VAL A 84 -11.22 -22.91 -12.70
C VAL A 84 -11.53 -21.50 -13.15
N THR A 85 -12.46 -21.37 -14.08
CA THR A 85 -12.90 -20.07 -14.61
C THR A 85 -14.40 -19.91 -14.40
N LEU A 86 -14.85 -18.71 -14.05
CA LEU A 86 -16.23 -18.28 -14.13
C LEU A 86 -16.37 -17.23 -15.23
N SER A 87 -17.51 -17.20 -15.91
CA SER A 87 -17.83 -16.18 -16.90
C SER A 87 -19.30 -15.84 -16.90
N TRP A 88 -19.62 -14.56 -17.08
CA TRP A 88 -20.98 -14.01 -17.15
C TRP A 88 -21.00 -12.85 -18.15
N THR A 89 -22.16 -12.24 -18.40
CA THR A 89 -22.32 -11.29 -19.51
C THR A 89 -22.47 -9.83 -19.06
N ASN A 90 -23.06 -9.58 -17.89
CA ASN A 90 -23.26 -8.22 -17.41
C ASN A 90 -22.04 -7.74 -16.62
N PRO A 91 -21.28 -6.74 -17.11
CA PRO A 91 -20.09 -6.25 -16.42
C PRO A 91 -20.40 -5.63 -15.06
N ALA A 92 -21.63 -5.20 -14.79
CA ALA A 92 -22.02 -4.67 -13.47
C ALA A 92 -22.27 -5.77 -12.43
N ASN A 93 -22.33 -7.04 -12.84
CA ASN A 93 -22.43 -8.14 -11.90
C ASN A 93 -21.06 -8.43 -11.28
N ASP A 94 -21.05 -8.62 -9.96
CA ASP A 94 -19.88 -8.97 -9.19
C ASP A 94 -20.06 -10.33 -8.51
N ARG A 95 -19.09 -11.21 -8.69
CA ARG A 95 -19.09 -12.57 -8.17
C ARG A 95 -17.68 -13.02 -7.90
N ASP A 96 -17.48 -13.65 -6.75
CA ASP A 96 -16.17 -14.18 -6.39
C ASP A 96 -16.10 -15.69 -6.62
N LEU A 97 -14.91 -16.15 -6.92
CA LEU A 97 -14.53 -17.55 -7.06
C LEU A 97 -13.58 -17.94 -5.94
N TYR A 98 -13.97 -18.93 -5.14
CA TYR A 98 -13.09 -19.56 -4.15
C TYR A 98 -12.94 -21.06 -4.42
N VAL A 99 -11.76 -21.59 -4.16
CA VAL A 99 -11.49 -23.03 -4.27
C VAL A 99 -10.81 -23.52 -2.99
N PHE A 100 -11.47 -24.44 -2.30
CA PHE A 100 -10.97 -25.06 -1.07
C PHE A 100 -10.70 -26.54 -1.25
N LYS A 101 -9.62 -27.03 -0.64
CA LYS A 101 -9.47 -28.45 -0.37
C LYS A 101 -10.57 -28.85 0.63
N ARG A 102 -11.40 -29.82 0.26
CA ARG A 102 -12.57 -30.21 1.06
C ARG A 102 -12.15 -31.10 2.24
N ASN A 103 -12.65 -30.79 3.44
CA ASN A 103 -12.51 -31.64 4.62
C ASN A 103 -13.40 -32.89 4.51
N LEU A 104 -13.13 -33.91 5.34
CA LEU A 104 -13.91 -35.16 5.34
C LEU A 104 -15.38 -34.97 5.74
N ASP A 105 -15.68 -33.96 6.55
CA ASP A 105 -17.04 -33.58 6.94
C ASP A 105 -17.78 -32.75 5.86
N GLY A 106 -17.09 -32.46 4.75
CA GLY A 106 -17.61 -31.72 3.62
C GLY A 106 -17.41 -30.20 3.69
N SER A 107 -16.87 -29.68 4.80
CA SER A 107 -16.58 -28.25 4.99
C SER A 107 -15.35 -27.78 4.21
N ASN A 108 -15.17 -26.45 4.14
CA ASN A 108 -13.99 -25.82 3.58
C ASN A 108 -12.75 -26.11 4.45
N GLY A 109 -11.73 -26.69 3.82
CA GLY A 109 -10.41 -26.88 4.41
C GLY A 109 -9.45 -25.78 3.96
N GLN A 110 -8.24 -26.16 3.53
CA GLN A 110 -7.27 -25.18 3.03
C GLN A 110 -7.75 -24.55 1.73
N GLN A 111 -7.78 -23.23 1.64
CA GLN A 111 -7.98 -22.52 0.39
C GLN A 111 -6.79 -22.75 -0.55
N VAL A 112 -7.06 -23.18 -1.78
CA VAL A 112 -6.05 -23.53 -2.80
C VAL A 112 -6.08 -22.59 -4.00
N GLY A 113 -7.14 -21.79 -4.15
CA GLY A 113 -7.26 -20.76 -5.18
C GLY A 113 -8.38 -19.79 -4.82
N GLN A 114 -8.24 -18.55 -5.27
CA GLN A 114 -9.31 -17.54 -5.24
C GLN A 114 -9.14 -16.57 -6.41
N SER A 115 -10.24 -15.92 -6.75
CA SER A 115 -10.32 -14.77 -7.64
C SER A 115 -11.58 -14.01 -7.23
N ALA A 116 -11.42 -12.80 -6.73
CA ALA A 116 -12.48 -11.99 -6.11
C ALA A 116 -12.31 -10.55 -6.55
N GLY A 117 -12.22 -10.36 -7.88
CA GLY A 117 -12.13 -9.05 -8.47
C GLY A 117 -13.42 -8.29 -8.19
N GLY A 118 -13.36 -6.96 -8.12
CA GLY A 118 -14.59 -6.17 -8.04
C GLY A 118 -15.19 -5.95 -9.43
N ALA A 119 -16.50 -5.75 -9.50
CA ALA A 119 -17.12 -5.18 -10.69
C ALA A 119 -16.49 -3.81 -11.02
N PRO A 120 -16.35 -3.47 -12.31
CA PRO A 120 -16.91 -4.14 -13.47
C PRO A 120 -15.96 -5.16 -14.12
N GLN A 121 -16.50 -6.35 -14.34
CA GLN A 121 -15.80 -7.47 -14.97
C GLN A 121 -16.83 -8.53 -15.42
N THR A 122 -16.39 -9.50 -16.23
CA THR A 122 -17.27 -10.55 -16.79
C THR A 122 -16.77 -11.96 -16.52
N GLY A 123 -15.84 -12.14 -15.60
CA GLY A 123 -15.34 -13.44 -15.24
C GLY A 123 -14.33 -13.43 -14.11
N GLU A 124 -14.16 -14.58 -13.49
CA GLU A 124 -13.14 -14.86 -12.48
C GLU A 124 -12.27 -16.03 -12.95
N SER A 125 -11.02 -16.10 -12.51
CA SER A 125 -10.16 -17.23 -12.86
C SER A 125 -9.10 -17.49 -11.80
N THR A 126 -8.96 -18.75 -11.42
CA THR A 126 -7.87 -19.20 -10.55
C THR A 126 -7.32 -20.55 -11.03
N SER A 127 -6.13 -20.91 -10.55
CA SER A 127 -5.58 -22.25 -10.78
C SER A 127 -4.75 -22.74 -9.61
N PHE A 128 -4.63 -24.06 -9.49
CA PHE A 128 -3.85 -24.71 -8.44
C PHE A 128 -3.15 -25.97 -8.93
N ASP A 129 -2.04 -26.31 -8.28
CA ASP A 129 -1.23 -27.50 -8.61
C ASP A 129 -1.69 -28.71 -7.77
N PRO A 130 -2.33 -29.72 -8.39
CA PRO A 130 -2.80 -30.90 -7.67
C PRO A 130 -1.65 -31.80 -7.16
N THR A 131 -0.39 -31.59 -7.54
CA THR A 131 0.77 -32.26 -6.91
C THR A 131 1.10 -31.70 -5.54
N ILE A 132 0.75 -30.42 -5.28
CA ILE A 132 0.92 -29.76 -3.98
C ILE A 132 -0.26 -30.10 -3.06
N TYR A 133 -1.50 -29.96 -3.55
CA TYR A 133 -2.72 -30.10 -2.74
C TYR A 133 -3.32 -31.52 -2.74
N GLY A 134 -2.76 -32.40 -3.58
CA GLY A 134 -3.06 -33.83 -3.61
C GLY A 134 -4.43 -34.21 -4.19
N ALA A 135 -4.65 -35.51 -4.37
CA ALA A 135 -5.94 -36.06 -4.76
C ALA A 135 -7.00 -35.87 -3.66
N GLY A 136 -8.28 -35.92 -4.03
CA GLY A 136 -9.42 -35.77 -3.11
C GLY A 136 -10.45 -34.76 -3.63
N GLN A 137 -11.36 -34.35 -2.76
CA GLN A 137 -12.41 -33.42 -3.11
C GLN A 137 -11.99 -31.96 -2.87
N TYR A 138 -12.57 -31.08 -3.68
CA TYR A 138 -12.42 -29.64 -3.59
C TYR A 138 -13.81 -28.99 -3.70
N ASN A 139 -14.07 -27.98 -2.88
CA ASN A 139 -15.23 -27.11 -3.02
C ASN A 139 -14.82 -25.97 -3.94
N VAL A 140 -15.50 -25.85 -5.09
CA VAL A 140 -15.40 -24.71 -6.00
C VAL A 140 -16.65 -23.87 -5.77
N GLU A 141 -16.48 -22.71 -5.15
CA GLU A 141 -17.59 -21.90 -4.66
C GLU A 141 -17.72 -20.62 -5.47
N ILE A 142 -18.96 -20.30 -5.83
CA ILE A 142 -19.35 -19.01 -6.42
C ILE A 142 -20.02 -18.19 -5.32
N ILE A 143 -19.49 -17.01 -5.02
CA ILE A 143 -20.10 -16.05 -4.09
C ILE A 143 -20.78 -14.95 -4.89
N TYR A 144 -22.05 -14.70 -4.59
CA TYR A 144 -22.87 -13.73 -5.31
C TYR A 144 -22.90 -12.41 -4.52
N PHE A 145 -21.92 -11.53 -4.77
CA PHE A 145 -21.79 -10.24 -4.08
C PHE A 145 -22.86 -9.25 -4.55
N ALA A 146 -22.69 -8.66 -5.73
CA ALA A 146 -23.60 -7.65 -6.27
C ALA A 146 -24.00 -8.00 -7.71
N CYS A 147 -25.06 -8.77 -7.87
CA CYS A 147 -25.45 -9.25 -9.19
C CYS A 147 -26.96 -9.41 -9.38
N THR A 148 -27.33 -9.78 -10.60
CA THR A 148 -28.70 -10.08 -11.03
C THR A 148 -28.82 -11.55 -11.45
N PRO A 149 -28.74 -12.51 -10.50
CA PRO A 149 -28.48 -13.92 -10.80
C PRO A 149 -29.51 -14.54 -11.75
N ASN A 150 -30.79 -14.19 -11.59
CA ASN A 150 -31.88 -14.75 -12.40
C ASN A 150 -31.91 -14.25 -13.86
N LEU A 151 -31.11 -13.24 -14.21
CA LEU A 151 -31.02 -12.69 -15.57
C LEU A 151 -29.70 -13.01 -16.27
N ASP A 152 -28.62 -13.22 -15.51
CA ASP A 152 -27.27 -13.46 -16.02
C ASP A 152 -26.57 -14.47 -15.10
N GLN A 153 -26.85 -15.76 -15.27
CA GLN A 153 -26.22 -16.81 -14.46
C GLN A 153 -24.76 -17.04 -14.89
N PRO A 154 -23.83 -17.23 -13.94
CA PRO A 154 -22.44 -17.49 -14.27
C PRO A 154 -22.29 -18.92 -14.82
N THR A 155 -21.39 -19.06 -15.79
CA THR A 155 -20.95 -20.34 -16.33
C THR A 155 -19.54 -20.62 -15.85
N GLY A 156 -19.32 -21.81 -15.32
CA GLY A 156 -18.04 -22.27 -14.82
C GLY A 156 -17.41 -23.31 -15.73
N ALA A 157 -16.09 -23.29 -15.87
CA ALA A 157 -15.31 -24.31 -16.54
C ALA A 157 -14.10 -24.72 -15.70
N ILE A 158 -13.84 -26.03 -15.62
CA ILE A 158 -12.67 -26.61 -14.95
C ILE A 158 -11.87 -27.38 -15.98
N THR A 159 -10.63 -26.99 -16.17
CA THR A 159 -9.73 -27.58 -17.17
C THR A 159 -8.45 -28.07 -16.52
N LEU A 160 -7.93 -29.19 -17.01
CA LEU A 160 -6.57 -29.63 -16.73
C LEU A 160 -5.71 -29.23 -17.92
N PHE A 161 -4.68 -28.43 -17.67
CA PHE A 161 -3.75 -28.00 -18.72
C PHE A 161 -2.31 -28.20 -18.26
N ASN A 162 -1.39 -28.23 -19.22
CA ASN A 162 0.02 -28.26 -18.90
C ASN A 162 0.40 -26.92 -18.29
N ALA A 163 1.04 -26.95 -17.13
CA ALA A 163 1.58 -25.77 -16.49
C ALA A 163 2.48 -25.02 -17.50
N PRO A 164 2.46 -23.68 -17.51
CA PRO A 164 3.34 -22.93 -18.39
C PRO A 164 4.78 -23.35 -18.17
N THR A 165 5.57 -23.41 -19.24
CA THR A 165 7.00 -23.66 -19.13
C THR A 165 7.61 -22.52 -18.30
N VAL A 166 8.14 -22.83 -17.13
CA VAL A 166 8.84 -21.86 -16.28
C VAL A 166 10.33 -21.98 -16.56
N ARG A 167 10.99 -20.86 -16.90
CA ARG A 167 12.44 -20.78 -16.99
C ARG A 167 13.08 -21.12 -15.64
N GLN A 168 14.24 -21.75 -15.66
CA GLN A 168 14.98 -22.05 -14.43
C GLN A 168 15.73 -20.81 -13.96
N ALA A 169 16.03 -20.70 -12.67
CA ALA A 169 16.85 -19.62 -12.15
C ALA A 169 17.86 -20.12 -11.11
N THR A 170 18.91 -19.34 -10.92
CA THR A 170 19.86 -19.53 -9.81
C THR A 170 19.64 -18.45 -8.76
N TYR A 171 19.77 -18.81 -7.49
CA TYR A 171 19.48 -17.92 -6.37
C TYR A 171 20.69 -17.74 -5.46
N THR A 172 21.01 -16.50 -5.13
CA THR A 172 22.00 -16.15 -4.11
C THR A 172 21.35 -15.31 -3.02
N LYS A 173 21.26 -15.85 -1.80
CA LYS A 173 20.77 -15.09 -0.64
C LYS A 173 21.90 -14.26 -0.05
N GLY A 174 21.65 -12.99 0.28
CA GLY A 174 22.64 -12.11 0.91
C GLY A 174 23.44 -11.26 -0.07
N GLY A 175 24.53 -10.65 0.41
CA GLY A 175 25.45 -9.83 -0.38
C GLY A 175 24.94 -8.43 -0.76
N MET A 176 23.79 -8.03 -0.20
CA MET A 176 23.26 -6.67 -0.21
C MET A 176 22.84 -6.32 1.23
N THR A 177 22.90 -5.05 1.60
CA THR A 177 22.35 -4.56 2.87
C THR A 177 21.60 -3.27 2.63
N PHE A 178 20.53 -3.08 3.40
CA PHE A 178 19.71 -1.88 3.39
C PHE A 178 19.97 -1.04 4.64
N SER A 179 19.73 0.27 4.56
CA SER A 179 19.71 1.14 5.73
C SER A 179 18.61 0.72 6.69
N SER A 180 18.70 1.16 7.94
CA SER A 180 17.56 1.08 8.84
C SER A 180 16.34 1.72 8.19
N ASN A 181 15.17 1.16 8.41
CA ASN A 181 13.93 1.66 7.83
C ASN A 181 13.51 2.95 8.57
N SER A 182 13.09 3.98 7.86
CA SER A 182 12.73 5.28 8.45
C SER A 182 11.25 5.58 8.23
N ALA A 183 10.53 5.88 9.31
CA ALA A 183 9.15 6.36 9.24
C ALA A 183 9.07 7.75 8.59
N CYS A 184 8.02 7.98 7.82
CA CYS A 184 7.70 9.25 7.19
C CYS A 184 6.50 9.89 7.91
N LYS A 185 6.75 10.64 8.99
CA LYS A 185 5.71 11.42 9.68
C LYS A 185 5.20 12.66 8.90
N ALA A 186 3.89 12.83 8.80
CA ALA A 186 3.15 14.04 8.41
C ALA A 186 2.11 14.54 9.45
N PRO A 187 1.90 15.84 9.63
CA PRO A 187 0.89 16.37 10.57
C PRO A 187 -0.52 15.89 10.22
N THR A 188 -1.43 15.80 11.20
CA THR A 188 -2.85 15.37 11.04
C THR A 188 -3.08 13.93 10.57
N ALA A 189 -2.02 13.20 10.22
CA ALA A 189 -2.16 11.89 9.59
C ALA A 189 -2.47 10.82 10.64
N PHE A 190 -3.71 10.32 10.64
CA PHE A 190 -4.07 9.07 11.34
C PHE A 190 -3.38 7.85 10.73
N SER A 191 -3.24 7.86 9.40
CA SER A 191 -2.56 6.84 8.59
C SER A 191 -1.98 7.49 7.35
N ASP A 192 -0.83 7.01 6.91
CA ASP A 192 -0.30 7.29 5.57
C ASP A 192 0.28 6.01 4.95
N GLY A 193 -0.05 5.69 3.71
CA GLY A 193 0.48 4.48 3.08
C GLY A 193 0.31 4.45 1.58
N GLU A 194 0.35 3.24 1.01
CA GLU A 194 0.32 3.02 -0.44
C GLU A 194 1.38 3.85 -1.18
N PRO A 195 2.66 3.76 -0.78
CA PRO A 195 3.59 4.79 -1.18
C PRO A 195 3.94 4.71 -2.66
N SER A 196 3.68 5.81 -3.37
CA SER A 196 4.33 6.10 -4.65
C SER A 196 5.64 6.84 -4.40
N SER A 197 6.71 6.38 -5.04
CA SER A 197 8.04 6.95 -4.91
C SER A 197 8.72 7.10 -6.26
N ARG A 198 9.54 8.13 -6.40
CA ARG A 198 10.39 8.36 -7.58
C ARG A 198 11.71 8.98 -7.17
N VAL A 199 12.78 8.56 -7.83
CA VAL A 199 14.10 9.16 -7.72
C VAL A 199 14.51 9.66 -9.10
N ASP A 200 14.84 10.96 -9.20
CA ASP A 200 15.33 11.50 -10.46
C ASP A 200 16.81 11.16 -10.72
N ALA A 201 17.27 11.46 -11.93
CA ALA A 201 18.63 11.12 -12.38
C ALA A 201 19.76 11.79 -11.58
N VAL A 202 19.48 12.84 -10.80
CA VAL A 202 20.48 13.52 -9.97
C VAL A 202 20.43 13.10 -8.52
N GLY A 203 19.33 12.47 -8.07
CA GLY A 203 19.14 11.93 -6.72
C GLY A 203 18.15 12.72 -5.87
N ASN A 204 17.24 13.49 -6.46
CA ASN A 204 16.07 13.99 -5.74
C ASN A 204 15.09 12.82 -5.59
N ALA A 205 14.85 12.38 -4.35
CA ALA A 205 13.95 11.29 -4.05
C ALA A 205 12.67 11.83 -3.41
N TYR A 206 11.53 11.45 -3.96
CA TYR A 206 10.20 11.82 -3.50
C TYR A 206 9.45 10.56 -3.11
N VAL A 207 8.78 10.61 -1.96
CA VAL A 207 7.89 9.56 -1.48
C VAL A 207 6.58 10.24 -1.12
N ALA A 208 5.47 9.71 -1.60
CA ALA A 208 4.13 10.17 -1.25
C ALA A 208 3.34 9.05 -0.57
N GLY A 209 2.28 9.39 0.16
CA GLY A 209 1.38 8.42 0.78
C GLY A 209 -0.04 8.96 0.93
N ILE A 210 -1.02 8.07 0.92
CA ILE A 210 -2.44 8.44 1.01
C ILE A 210 -2.90 8.56 2.47
N GLN A 211 -3.70 9.58 2.79
CA GLN A 211 -4.44 9.65 4.06
C GLN A 211 -5.89 9.15 3.93
N GLY A 212 -6.39 8.94 2.70
CA GLY A 212 -7.79 8.64 2.41
C GLY A 212 -8.52 9.82 1.77
N VAL A 213 -9.72 9.58 1.23
CA VAL A 213 -10.61 10.64 0.71
C VAL A 213 -11.54 11.11 1.83
N PRO A 214 -11.65 12.41 2.13
CA PRO A 214 -11.04 13.57 1.47
C PRO A 214 -9.81 14.11 2.22
N ALA A 215 -9.05 13.28 2.92
CA ALA A 215 -7.84 13.67 3.66
C ALA A 215 -6.68 14.06 2.76
N GLY A 216 -6.67 13.57 1.52
CA GLY A 216 -5.64 13.87 0.53
C GLY A 216 -4.41 12.98 0.69
N VAL A 217 -3.26 13.52 0.30
CA VAL A 217 -1.98 12.81 0.32
C VAL A 217 -0.91 13.64 1.01
N ASP A 218 0.17 13.00 1.43
CA ASP A 218 1.38 13.63 1.94
C ASP A 218 2.57 13.39 1.02
N LEU A 219 3.54 14.32 1.03
CA LEU A 219 4.79 14.19 0.31
C LEU A 219 6.00 14.39 1.24
N TRP A 220 7.01 13.54 1.07
CA TRP A 220 8.34 13.66 1.69
C TRP A 220 9.44 13.68 0.63
N TYR A 221 10.56 14.32 0.99
CA TYR A 221 11.74 14.42 0.15
C TYR A 221 12.99 13.92 0.87
N PHE A 222 13.84 13.18 0.16
CA PHE A 222 15.18 12.82 0.57
C PHE A 222 16.21 13.34 -0.44
N ASP A 223 17.32 13.90 0.06
CA ASP A 223 18.42 14.36 -0.80
C ASP A 223 19.45 13.25 -1.02
N LEU A 224 19.27 12.44 -2.05
CA LEU A 224 20.18 11.38 -2.46
C LEU A 224 21.22 11.86 -3.48
N ARG A 225 21.39 13.18 -3.67
CA ARG A 225 22.38 13.73 -4.60
C ARG A 225 23.77 13.69 -3.95
N PRO A 226 24.74 12.89 -4.44
CA PRO A 226 26.07 12.82 -3.82
C PRO A 226 26.86 14.13 -3.97
N THR A 227 26.56 14.87 -5.03
CA THR A 227 27.16 16.16 -5.38
C THR A 227 26.11 17.14 -5.87
N ILE A 228 26.36 18.43 -5.68
CA ILE A 228 25.51 19.53 -6.15
C ILE A 228 26.35 20.56 -6.92
N PRO A 229 25.75 21.39 -7.79
CA PRO A 229 26.46 22.53 -8.40
C PRO A 229 27.07 23.44 -7.34
N ASN A 230 28.27 23.95 -7.60
CA ASN A 230 28.93 24.89 -6.71
C ASN A 230 28.20 26.25 -6.74
N PRO A 231 27.70 26.77 -5.60
CA PRO A 231 26.96 28.02 -5.56
C PRO A 231 27.73 29.24 -6.09
N THR A 232 29.07 29.21 -6.02
CA THR A 232 29.93 30.31 -6.50
C THR A 232 30.49 30.07 -7.89
N ASN A 233 30.39 28.84 -8.41
CA ASN A 233 30.82 28.49 -9.76
C ASN A 233 29.97 27.32 -10.30
N PRO A 234 28.76 27.57 -10.83
CA PRO A 234 27.81 26.52 -11.22
C PRO A 234 28.33 25.52 -12.27
N ALA A 235 29.42 25.82 -12.98
CA ALA A 235 30.09 24.90 -13.90
C ALA A 235 30.88 23.78 -13.19
N GLN A 236 31.03 23.83 -11.87
CA GLN A 236 31.70 22.82 -11.05
C GLN A 236 30.72 22.18 -10.08
N THR A 237 30.98 20.94 -9.67
CA THR A 237 30.22 20.24 -8.63
C THR A 237 31.02 20.13 -7.33
N ILE A 238 30.35 20.28 -6.19
CA ILE A 238 30.89 20.03 -4.85
C ILE A 238 30.17 18.87 -4.18
N LYS A 239 30.78 18.28 -3.15
CA LYS A 239 30.09 17.30 -2.29
C LYS A 239 28.88 17.96 -1.66
N ASN A 240 27.73 17.28 -1.72
CA ASN A 240 26.51 17.81 -1.15
C ASN A 240 26.55 17.71 0.39
N PRO A 241 26.51 18.83 1.12
CA PRO A 241 26.47 18.81 2.58
C PRO A 241 25.19 18.17 3.15
N GLN A 242 24.12 18.06 2.36
CA GLN A 242 22.82 17.51 2.72
C GLN A 242 22.59 16.07 2.24
N TYR A 243 23.59 15.42 1.62
CA TYR A 243 23.45 14.07 1.08
C TYR A 243 23.09 13.04 2.17
N ASP A 244 21.93 12.38 2.04
CA ASP A 244 21.39 11.41 2.99
C ASP A 244 21.32 9.97 2.44
N PRO A 245 22.47 9.28 2.28
CA PRO A 245 22.51 7.93 1.71
C PRO A 245 21.83 6.85 2.56
N ASN A 246 21.42 7.18 3.79
CA ASN A 246 20.75 6.27 4.72
C ASN A 246 19.24 6.57 4.84
N MET A 247 18.71 7.54 4.08
CA MET A 247 17.30 7.94 4.11
C MET A 247 16.73 8.08 5.52
N ARG A 248 17.47 8.76 6.40
CA ARG A 248 17.15 8.93 7.82
C ARG A 248 16.56 10.30 8.16
N VAL A 249 16.53 11.22 7.19
CA VAL A 249 16.07 12.60 7.36
C VAL A 249 14.97 12.89 6.34
N PRO A 250 13.77 12.28 6.47
CA PRO A 250 12.64 12.64 5.63
C PRO A 250 12.28 14.11 5.84
N ILE A 251 12.15 14.86 4.75
CA ILE A 251 11.71 16.27 4.78
C ILE A 251 10.27 16.31 4.33
N TYR A 252 9.34 16.61 5.25
CA TYR A 252 7.93 16.80 4.89
C TYR A 252 7.77 18.02 3.97
N ARG A 253 7.03 17.83 2.88
CA ARG A 253 6.77 18.81 1.82
C ARG A 253 5.35 19.35 1.82
N GLY A 254 4.46 18.80 2.66
CA GLY A 254 3.05 19.17 2.70
C GLY A 254 2.17 18.23 1.87
N LYS A 255 0.91 18.62 1.73
CA LYS A 255 -0.09 17.91 0.94
C LYS A 255 -0.16 18.46 -0.48
N PRO A 256 0.38 17.78 -1.51
CA PRO A 256 0.43 18.31 -2.88
C PRO A 256 -0.97 18.57 -3.47
N ASP A 257 -1.97 17.79 -3.09
CA ASP A 257 -3.33 17.85 -3.63
C ASP A 257 -4.27 18.77 -2.82
N SER A 258 -3.79 19.38 -1.73
CA SER A 258 -4.58 20.27 -0.87
C SER A 258 -4.22 21.74 -1.08
N PRO A 259 -5.08 22.55 -1.73
CA PRO A 259 -4.84 23.99 -1.82
C PRO A 259 -4.91 24.63 -0.44
N THR A 260 -3.94 25.52 -0.15
CA THR A 260 -3.72 26.13 1.18
C THR A 260 -4.70 27.21 1.59
N THR A 261 -5.73 27.50 0.78
CA THR A 261 -6.74 28.50 1.12
C THR A 261 -8.14 27.93 0.95
N VAL A 262 -9.05 28.29 1.86
CA VAL A 262 -10.48 27.96 1.77
C VAL A 262 -11.08 28.42 0.43
N ALA A 263 -10.61 29.55 -0.11
CA ALA A 263 -11.00 30.03 -1.43
C ALA A 263 -10.59 29.05 -2.53
N ALA A 264 -9.35 28.55 -2.52
CA ALA A 264 -8.88 27.58 -3.51
C ALA A 264 -9.48 26.17 -3.29
N GLN A 265 -9.80 25.78 -2.06
CA GLN A 265 -10.60 24.57 -1.80
C GLN A 265 -12.03 24.70 -2.34
N SER A 266 -12.65 25.88 -2.25
CA SER A 266 -13.96 26.14 -2.86
C SER A 266 -13.93 26.15 -4.40
N GLN A 267 -12.74 26.20 -5.00
CA GLN A 267 -12.52 26.08 -6.44
C GLN A 267 -12.32 24.63 -6.88
N LEU A 268 -12.26 23.65 -5.96
CA LEU A 268 -12.17 22.23 -6.31
C LEU A 268 -13.42 21.80 -7.08
N GLN A 269 -13.29 21.69 -8.41
CA GLN A 269 -14.31 21.11 -9.28
C GLN A 269 -14.21 19.58 -9.33
N ALA A 270 -13.11 19.01 -8.82
CA ALA A 270 -12.90 17.58 -8.62
C ALA A 270 -13.76 16.95 -7.50
N GLY A 271 -14.54 17.75 -6.77
CA GLY A 271 -15.51 17.31 -5.77
C GLY A 271 -14.96 17.12 -4.36
N ALA A 272 -13.68 16.75 -4.22
CA ALA A 272 -12.99 16.57 -2.94
C ALA A 272 -11.46 16.71 -3.12
N LEU A 273 -10.71 16.74 -2.01
CA LEU A 273 -9.29 16.35 -2.04
C LEU A 273 -9.19 14.86 -2.35
N GLY A 274 -8.09 14.44 -2.97
CA GLY A 274 -7.89 13.04 -3.34
C GLY A 274 -7.52 12.18 -2.13
N GLY A 275 -6.55 11.28 -2.30
CA GLY A 275 -6.12 10.35 -1.26
C GLY A 275 -6.78 8.98 -1.33
N GLY A 276 -7.50 8.65 -2.41
CA GLY A 276 -7.91 7.27 -2.66
C GLY A 276 -6.76 6.37 -3.12
N ASP A 277 -5.90 6.93 -3.97
CA ASP A 277 -4.66 6.39 -4.51
C ASP A 277 -3.73 7.58 -4.80
N ILE A 278 -2.42 7.36 -4.96
CA ILE A 278 -1.44 8.37 -5.37
C ILE A 278 -0.44 7.79 -6.35
N ASP A 279 -0.09 8.56 -7.39
CA ASP A 279 1.15 8.33 -8.12
C ASP A 279 1.91 9.64 -8.29
N VAL A 280 3.24 9.55 -8.27
CA VAL A 280 4.16 10.65 -8.57
C VAL A 280 5.08 10.24 -9.70
N ALA A 281 5.49 11.21 -10.52
CA ALA A 281 6.41 11.01 -11.63
C ALA A 281 7.37 12.20 -11.72
N VAL A 282 8.59 11.97 -12.20
CA VAL A 282 9.63 13.01 -12.34
C VAL A 282 10.13 13.10 -13.77
N GLY A 283 10.32 14.32 -14.25
CA GLY A 283 10.83 14.60 -15.60
C GLY A 283 12.32 14.28 -15.78
N PHE A 284 12.75 14.23 -17.03
CA PHE A 284 14.15 13.99 -17.40
C PHE A 284 14.86 15.28 -17.82
N GLY A 285 15.52 15.94 -16.87
CA GLY A 285 16.26 17.18 -17.11
C GLY A 285 15.52 18.41 -16.60
N ASN A 286 16.02 19.60 -16.96
CA ASN A 286 15.48 20.87 -16.48
C ASN A 286 14.42 21.40 -17.45
N TYR A 287 13.20 21.62 -16.96
CA TYR A 287 12.13 22.21 -17.74
C TYR A 287 12.38 23.71 -17.99
N SER A 288 12.40 24.14 -19.25
CA SER A 288 12.63 25.54 -19.61
C SER A 288 11.45 26.50 -19.30
N GLY A 289 10.32 25.98 -18.82
CA GLY A 289 9.16 26.77 -18.38
C GLY A 289 8.22 27.17 -19.52
N ASP A 290 6.99 27.56 -19.15
CA ASP A 290 6.02 28.21 -20.04
C ASP A 290 6.37 29.70 -20.18
N ALA A 291 7.33 30.04 -21.05
CA ALA A 291 7.80 31.43 -21.21
C ALA A 291 6.66 32.43 -21.56
N GLY A 292 5.53 31.94 -22.11
CA GLY A 292 4.32 32.72 -22.37
C GLY A 292 3.43 32.98 -21.15
N LEU A 293 3.63 32.28 -20.02
CA LEU A 293 2.88 32.42 -18.77
C LEU A 293 3.68 33.12 -17.65
N GLY A 294 4.89 33.61 -17.96
CA GLY A 294 5.75 34.29 -16.98
C GLY A 294 6.35 33.37 -15.91
N LEU A 295 6.38 32.05 -16.15
CA LEU A 295 7.00 31.07 -15.27
C LEU A 295 8.49 30.92 -15.62
N ASN A 296 9.36 30.97 -14.61
CA ASN A 296 10.80 30.76 -14.77
C ASN A 296 11.11 29.30 -15.11
N ALA A 297 12.19 29.06 -15.85
CA ALA A 297 12.74 27.72 -16.04
C ALA A 297 12.96 27.02 -14.69
N ALA A 298 12.56 25.76 -14.60
CA ALA A 298 12.76 24.94 -13.41
C ALA A 298 14.26 24.61 -13.29
N PRO A 299 14.91 24.96 -12.17
CA PRO A 299 16.32 24.61 -11.96
C PRO A 299 16.52 23.12 -11.62
N ASN A 300 15.42 22.37 -11.46
CA ASN A 300 15.38 20.95 -11.14
C ASN A 300 14.33 20.25 -12.00
N PRO A 301 14.38 18.91 -12.11
CA PRO A 301 13.32 18.13 -12.75
C PRO A 301 11.93 18.40 -12.17
N VAL A 302 10.93 18.43 -13.06
CA VAL A 302 9.53 18.62 -12.69
C VAL A 302 9.05 17.39 -11.92
N LEU A 303 8.31 17.62 -10.84
CA LEU A 303 7.56 16.60 -10.13
C LEU A 303 6.08 16.74 -10.51
N ALA A 304 5.49 15.72 -11.12
CA ALA A 304 4.04 15.63 -11.32
C ALA A 304 3.43 14.73 -10.24
N TYR A 305 2.18 15.01 -9.86
CA TYR A 305 1.40 14.16 -8.96
C TYR A 305 -0.03 13.96 -9.50
N ALA A 306 -0.61 12.80 -9.18
CA ALA A 306 -1.99 12.47 -9.47
C ALA A 306 -2.62 11.77 -8.26
N SER A 307 -3.70 12.33 -7.70
CA SER A 307 -4.37 11.91 -6.46
C SER A 307 -5.85 11.62 -6.73
N LEU A 308 -6.34 10.46 -6.28
CA LEU A 308 -7.66 9.96 -6.65
C LEU A 308 -8.78 10.45 -5.72
N THR A 309 -9.90 10.92 -6.28
CA THR A 309 -11.14 11.21 -5.53
C THR A 309 -12.27 10.20 -5.83
N ALA A 310 -12.00 9.18 -6.63
CA ALA A 310 -12.93 8.29 -7.33
C ALA A 310 -13.86 8.98 -8.35
N ALA A 311 -14.29 10.22 -8.11
CA ALA A 311 -15.06 10.99 -9.10
C ALA A 311 -14.17 11.58 -10.22
N ASN A 312 -12.90 11.87 -9.89
CA ASN A 312 -11.94 12.57 -10.73
C ASN A 312 -10.50 12.17 -10.30
N VAL A 313 -9.50 12.52 -11.10
CA VAL A 313 -8.09 12.51 -10.70
C VAL A 313 -7.61 13.95 -10.53
N THR A 314 -7.27 14.29 -9.30
CA THR A 314 -6.66 15.55 -8.95
C THR A 314 -5.20 15.56 -9.40
N VAL A 315 -4.80 16.55 -10.19
CA VAL A 315 -3.46 16.59 -10.80
C VAL A 315 -2.76 17.92 -10.56
N GLY A 316 -1.43 17.89 -10.59
CA GLY A 316 -0.62 19.09 -10.58
C GLY A 316 0.86 18.81 -10.65
N ARG A 317 1.65 19.85 -10.41
CA ARG A 317 3.11 19.80 -10.52
C ARG A 317 3.83 20.63 -9.46
N SER A 318 5.12 20.34 -9.27
CA SER A 318 6.08 21.18 -8.56
C SER A 318 7.33 21.39 -9.41
N LEU A 319 7.88 22.60 -9.35
CA LEU A 319 9.09 23.02 -10.10
C LEU A 319 10.30 23.27 -9.18
N ASP A 320 10.15 23.07 -7.87
CA ASP A 320 11.11 23.51 -6.85
C ASP A 320 11.36 22.46 -5.75
N LEU A 321 11.34 21.18 -6.14
CA LEU A 321 11.58 20.01 -5.27
C LEU A 321 10.44 19.74 -4.28
N GLY A 322 9.20 19.96 -4.70
CA GLY A 322 8.01 19.76 -3.86
C GLY A 322 7.85 20.85 -2.81
N LYS A 323 8.48 22.03 -2.96
CA LYS A 323 8.28 23.11 -1.99
C LYS A 323 6.95 23.81 -2.31
N THR A 324 6.73 24.20 -3.56
CA THR A 324 5.46 24.78 -3.98
C THR A 324 4.78 23.88 -4.99
N PHE A 325 3.45 23.87 -4.94
CA PHE A 325 2.62 23.07 -5.83
C PHE A 325 1.73 23.98 -6.67
N GLN A 326 1.72 23.70 -7.97
CA GLN A 326 0.72 24.20 -8.89
C GLN A 326 -0.36 23.14 -9.03
N PHE A 327 -1.60 23.56 -8.86
CA PHE A 327 -2.75 22.69 -8.75
C PHE A 327 -3.73 22.95 -9.89
N ASN A 328 -4.28 21.89 -10.49
CA ASN A 328 -5.36 22.02 -11.46
C ASN A 328 -6.73 21.77 -10.79
N PRO A 329 -7.56 22.82 -10.64
CA PRO A 329 -8.86 22.71 -9.95
C PRO A 329 -9.88 21.82 -10.65
N VAL A 330 -9.67 21.50 -11.93
CA VAL A 330 -10.58 20.65 -12.72
C VAL A 330 -10.13 19.19 -12.73
N GLY A 331 -8.90 18.89 -12.28
CA GLY A 331 -8.32 17.55 -12.40
C GLY A 331 -8.14 17.11 -13.85
N ASN A 332 -8.23 15.80 -14.10
CA ASN A 332 -8.15 15.23 -15.45
C ASN A 332 -9.46 15.37 -16.26
N ALA A 333 -10.59 15.58 -15.58
CA ALA A 333 -11.94 15.55 -16.18
C ALA A 333 -12.22 16.64 -17.23
N ALA A 334 -11.45 17.72 -17.31
CA ALA A 334 -11.66 18.79 -18.30
C ALA A 334 -11.67 18.27 -19.76
N ALA A 335 -10.82 17.26 -20.03
CA ALA A 335 -10.69 16.60 -21.31
C ALA A 335 -10.67 15.06 -21.18
N GLY A 336 -10.99 14.57 -19.98
CA GLY A 336 -10.94 13.16 -19.60
C GLY A 336 -12.32 12.55 -19.39
N VAL A 337 -12.33 11.29 -18.95
CA VAL A 337 -13.54 10.58 -18.54
C VAL A 337 -13.58 10.52 -17.01
N PRO A 338 -14.66 10.98 -16.34
CA PRO A 338 -14.78 10.97 -14.88
C PRO A 338 -15.06 9.55 -14.34
N ILE A 339 -15.25 9.43 -13.02
CA ILE A 339 -15.48 8.16 -12.29
C ILE A 339 -14.24 7.27 -12.41
N ASN A 340 -13.15 7.75 -11.86
CA ASN A 340 -11.80 7.25 -12.07
C ASN A 340 -11.38 6.27 -10.98
N ASP A 341 -10.41 5.40 -11.30
CA ASP A 341 -9.71 4.55 -10.34
C ASP A 341 -8.31 4.23 -10.88
N ARG A 342 -7.37 3.83 -9.99
CA ARG A 342 -5.99 3.39 -10.30
C ARG A 342 -5.26 4.26 -11.34
N GLN A 343 -4.83 5.45 -10.93
CA GLN A 343 -4.07 6.35 -11.79
C GLN A 343 -2.57 6.08 -11.74
N TRP A 344 -1.94 6.01 -12.91
CA TRP A 344 -0.49 5.83 -13.04
C TRP A 344 0.13 6.84 -14.01
N MET A 345 1.35 7.29 -13.72
CA MET A 345 2.06 8.29 -14.51
C MET A 345 3.45 7.85 -14.96
N GLY A 346 3.81 8.28 -16.17
CA GLY A 346 5.15 8.13 -16.73
C GLY A 346 5.57 9.35 -17.54
N PHE A 347 6.78 9.87 -17.30
CA PHE A 347 7.37 10.93 -18.12
C PHE A 347 8.01 10.36 -19.37
N PHE A 348 7.93 11.10 -20.47
CA PHE A 348 8.73 10.88 -21.67
C PHE A 348 10.01 11.73 -21.65
N ASP A 349 9.91 13.02 -21.36
CA ASP A 349 11.03 13.97 -21.33
C ASP A 349 11.00 14.85 -20.07
N ASP A 350 11.44 16.11 -20.14
CA ASP A 350 11.45 17.06 -19.02
C ASP A 350 10.07 17.62 -18.64
N HIS A 351 9.05 17.48 -19.51
CA HIS A 351 7.74 18.13 -19.31
C HIS A 351 6.53 17.36 -19.90
N THR A 352 6.76 16.35 -20.73
CA THR A 352 5.73 15.50 -21.30
C THR A 352 5.47 14.33 -20.37
N VAL A 353 4.27 14.26 -19.81
CA VAL A 353 3.84 13.18 -18.90
C VAL A 353 2.53 12.57 -19.37
N TYR A 354 2.45 11.25 -19.28
CA TYR A 354 1.25 10.49 -19.57
C TYR A 354 0.59 10.10 -18.26
N LEU A 355 -0.73 10.27 -18.20
CA LEU A 355 -1.58 9.84 -17.10
C LEU A 355 -2.51 8.77 -17.64
N GLU A 356 -2.41 7.59 -17.07
CA GLU A 356 -3.39 6.53 -17.22
C GLU A 356 -4.34 6.54 -16.02
N TYR A 357 -5.56 6.06 -16.26
CA TYR A 357 -6.57 5.77 -15.25
C TYR A 357 -7.64 4.86 -15.85
N ARG A 358 -8.43 4.20 -15.00
CA ARG A 358 -9.63 3.48 -15.45
C ARG A 358 -10.91 4.20 -15.08
N ASN A 359 -11.95 4.05 -15.89
CA ASN A 359 -13.31 4.35 -15.46
C ASN A 359 -13.82 3.21 -14.58
N PHE A 360 -13.97 3.46 -13.28
CA PHE A 360 -14.37 2.46 -12.30
C PHE A 360 -15.69 1.79 -12.67
N ALA A 361 -16.70 2.51 -13.14
CA ALA A 361 -18.01 1.92 -13.42
C ALA A 361 -18.05 1.04 -14.68
N GLN A 362 -17.08 1.20 -15.59
CA GLN A 362 -17.06 0.52 -16.89
C GLN A 362 -15.92 -0.49 -17.07
N GLY A 363 -14.83 -0.39 -16.29
CA GLY A 363 -13.68 -1.31 -16.39
C GLY A 363 -12.86 -1.03 -17.64
N ILE A 364 -12.85 0.23 -18.06
CA ILE A 364 -12.21 0.69 -19.28
C ILE A 364 -11.09 1.65 -18.90
N ALA A 365 -9.89 1.37 -19.36
CA ALA A 365 -8.73 2.23 -19.19
C ALA A 365 -8.68 3.34 -20.25
N PHE A 366 -8.15 4.49 -19.84
CA PHE A 366 -7.91 5.66 -20.66
C PHE A 366 -6.51 6.21 -20.39
N ALA A 367 -5.95 6.88 -21.38
CA ALA A 367 -4.68 7.59 -21.25
C ALA A 367 -4.83 9.03 -21.73
N GLN A 368 -4.25 9.97 -20.98
CA GLN A 368 -4.14 11.38 -21.35
C GLN A 368 -2.67 11.79 -21.36
N GLN A 369 -2.36 12.81 -22.16
CA GLN A 369 -1.04 13.41 -22.22
C GLN A 369 -1.09 14.85 -21.70
N SER A 370 -0.08 15.21 -20.92
CA SER A 370 0.26 16.58 -20.56
C SER A 370 1.58 16.97 -21.23
N THR A 371 1.65 18.21 -21.70
CA THR A 371 2.87 18.83 -22.25
C THR A 371 3.27 20.05 -21.42
N ASP A 372 2.85 20.12 -20.16
CA ASP A 372 3.17 21.18 -19.22
C ASP A 372 3.54 20.58 -17.86
N GLY A 373 4.22 19.44 -17.86
CA GLY A 373 4.76 18.82 -16.65
C GLY A 373 3.69 18.27 -15.70
N GLY A 374 2.51 17.93 -16.21
CA GLY A 374 1.41 17.31 -15.45
C GLY A 374 0.40 18.28 -14.88
N LEU A 375 0.43 19.56 -15.27
CA LEU A 375 -0.53 20.56 -14.78
C LEU A 375 -1.87 20.45 -15.51
N THR A 376 -1.85 20.38 -16.84
CA THR A 376 -3.06 20.22 -17.67
C THR A 376 -2.92 19.02 -18.61
N TYR A 377 -4.04 18.36 -18.86
CA TYR A 377 -4.09 17.15 -19.68
C TYR A 377 -5.01 17.34 -20.88
N GLY A 378 -4.55 16.88 -22.04
CA GLY A 378 -5.30 16.86 -23.29
C GLY A 378 -6.38 15.76 -23.32
N PRO A 379 -7.03 15.55 -24.48
CA PRO A 379 -8.10 14.57 -24.63
C PRO A 379 -7.71 13.14 -24.23
N ALA A 380 -8.63 12.42 -23.60
CA ALA A 380 -8.46 11.00 -23.30
C ALA A 380 -8.48 10.13 -24.57
N THR A 381 -7.52 9.22 -24.64
CA THR A 381 -7.48 8.13 -25.62
C THR A 381 -7.97 6.85 -24.96
N LEU A 382 -8.89 6.14 -25.62
CA LEU A 382 -9.35 4.82 -25.18
C LEU A 382 -8.20 3.81 -25.24
N VAL A 383 -7.89 3.19 -24.12
CA VAL A 383 -6.91 2.09 -24.04
C VAL A 383 -7.61 0.76 -24.30
N GLY A 384 -8.77 0.54 -23.66
CA GLY A 384 -9.60 -0.65 -23.80
C GLY A 384 -10.01 -1.23 -22.44
N THR A 385 -10.58 -2.43 -22.45
CA THR A 385 -11.03 -3.10 -21.21
C THR A 385 -9.84 -3.68 -20.46
N LEU A 386 -9.53 -3.10 -19.31
CA LEU A 386 -8.57 -3.59 -18.33
C LEU A 386 -9.28 -3.49 -16.96
N PRO A 387 -9.76 -4.63 -16.39
CA PRO A 387 -10.61 -4.62 -15.20
C PRO A 387 -10.00 -3.83 -14.04
N GLN A 388 -8.74 -4.08 -13.70
CA GLN A 388 -7.92 -3.24 -12.81
C GLN A 388 -6.58 -2.97 -13.48
N THR A 389 -6.03 -1.76 -13.34
CA THR A 389 -4.75 -1.41 -13.97
C THR A 389 -3.58 -1.54 -12.98
N GLY A 390 -2.47 -2.09 -13.48
CA GLY A 390 -1.33 -2.53 -12.69
C GLY A 390 -0.20 -1.50 -12.57
N ALA A 391 0.06 -0.77 -13.66
CA ALA A 391 1.06 0.27 -13.79
C ALA A 391 1.02 0.88 -15.20
N CYS A 392 1.48 2.13 -15.31
CA CYS A 392 1.88 2.78 -16.55
C CYS A 392 3.40 2.97 -16.57
N ASP A 393 4.02 2.80 -17.75
CA ASP A 393 5.40 3.24 -18.00
C ASP A 393 5.57 3.69 -19.45
N VAL A 394 6.52 4.59 -19.70
CA VAL A 394 6.73 5.23 -21.00
C VAL A 394 8.18 5.04 -21.43
N ASP A 395 8.36 4.55 -22.67
CA ASP A 395 9.68 4.51 -23.27
C ASP A 395 10.11 5.92 -23.63
N ARG A 396 11.04 6.45 -22.85
CA ARG A 396 11.56 7.83 -22.98
C ARG A 396 12.31 8.12 -24.29
N PHE A 397 12.47 7.14 -25.18
CA PHE A 397 13.22 7.30 -26.42
C PHE A 397 12.34 7.26 -27.66
N ASP A 398 11.40 6.33 -27.74
CA ASP A 398 10.46 6.24 -28.87
C ASP A 398 9.05 6.74 -28.54
N GLY A 399 8.75 6.97 -27.26
CA GLY A 399 7.47 7.46 -26.77
C GLY A 399 6.39 6.39 -26.62
N THR A 400 6.71 5.10 -26.77
CA THR A 400 5.75 4.01 -26.59
C THR A 400 5.25 3.97 -25.15
N VAL A 401 3.92 3.94 -24.99
CA VAL A 401 3.24 3.91 -23.69
C VAL A 401 2.77 2.48 -23.41
N TYR A 402 3.12 1.96 -22.24
CA TYR A 402 2.74 0.62 -21.77
C TYR A 402 1.81 0.75 -20.56
N ILE A 403 0.68 0.05 -20.60
CA ILE A 403 -0.30 0.02 -19.51
C ILE A 403 -0.64 -1.43 -19.22
N SER A 404 -0.45 -1.86 -17.98
CA SER A 404 -0.71 -3.24 -17.55
C SER A 404 -2.08 -3.38 -16.89
N GLY A 405 -2.70 -4.55 -17.05
CA GLY A 405 -3.91 -4.95 -16.34
C GLY A 405 -3.64 -6.10 -15.37
N ASP A 406 -4.33 -6.13 -14.25
CA ASP A 406 -4.25 -7.19 -13.24
C ASP A 406 -4.60 -8.58 -13.80
N ASN A 407 -5.36 -8.64 -14.89
CA ASN A 407 -5.65 -9.84 -15.68
C ASN A 407 -4.45 -10.35 -16.53
N GLY A 408 -3.26 -9.76 -16.36
CA GLY A 408 -2.04 -10.16 -17.01
C GLY A 408 -1.93 -9.74 -18.48
N GLN A 409 -2.73 -8.75 -18.89
CA GLN A 409 -2.66 -8.10 -20.20
C GLN A 409 -1.78 -6.85 -20.14
N VAL A 410 -1.19 -6.48 -21.28
CA VAL A 410 -0.48 -5.21 -21.46
C VAL A 410 -1.00 -4.53 -22.73
N ALA A 411 -1.52 -3.33 -22.56
CA ALA A 411 -1.87 -2.42 -23.63
C ALA A 411 -0.64 -1.61 -24.05
N VAL A 412 -0.44 -1.48 -25.37
CA VAL A 412 0.73 -0.83 -25.96
C VAL A 412 0.28 0.23 -26.95
N GLY A 413 0.66 1.48 -26.71
CA GLY A 413 0.37 2.62 -27.55
C GLY A 413 1.64 3.20 -28.14
N THR A 414 1.89 2.97 -29.44
CA THR A 414 3.02 3.58 -30.15
C THR A 414 2.57 4.90 -30.77
N PRO A 415 3.19 6.04 -30.42
CA PRO A 415 2.81 7.33 -30.97
C PRO A 415 3.33 7.52 -32.40
N ALA A 416 2.69 8.42 -33.16
CA ALA A 416 3.13 8.75 -34.53
C ALA A 416 4.52 9.42 -34.56
N SER A 417 4.91 10.05 -33.46
CA SER A 417 6.23 10.62 -33.21
C SER A 417 6.54 10.57 -31.71
N PRO A 418 7.80 10.43 -31.29
CA PRO A 418 8.17 10.47 -29.87
C PRO A 418 7.62 11.73 -29.19
N GLY A 419 7.04 11.57 -28.00
CA GLY A 419 6.43 12.66 -27.23
C GLY A 419 5.04 13.11 -27.71
N ALA A 420 4.40 12.43 -28.66
CA ALA A 420 2.98 12.64 -29.00
C ALA A 420 2.07 11.62 -28.28
N ALA A 421 0.79 11.94 -28.11
CA ALA A 421 -0.20 10.97 -27.62
C ALA A 421 -0.40 9.82 -28.64
N PRO A 422 -0.38 8.54 -28.21
CA PRO A 422 -0.87 7.44 -29.03
C PRO A 422 -2.33 7.66 -29.44
N SER A 423 -2.70 7.29 -30.66
CA SER A 423 -4.09 7.39 -31.13
C SER A 423 -4.94 6.16 -30.80
N SER A 424 -4.29 5.05 -30.46
CA SER A 424 -4.92 3.77 -30.09
C SER A 424 -3.91 2.90 -29.35
N TYR A 425 -4.42 1.87 -28.67
CA TYR A 425 -3.62 0.88 -27.96
C TYR A 425 -3.94 -0.52 -28.48
N THR A 426 -2.90 -1.37 -28.55
CA THR A 426 -3.05 -2.80 -28.83
C THR A 426 -2.89 -3.58 -27.53
N ILE A 427 -3.88 -4.42 -27.19
CA ILE A 427 -3.84 -5.23 -25.97
C ILE A 427 -3.24 -6.60 -26.29
N HIS A 428 -2.19 -6.95 -25.57
CA HIS A 428 -1.49 -8.23 -25.65
C HIS A 428 -1.68 -9.03 -24.36
N GLN A 429 -1.84 -10.34 -24.48
CA GLN A 429 -1.78 -11.23 -23.32
C GLN A 429 -0.31 -11.47 -22.97
N ALA A 430 0.16 -10.92 -21.84
CA ALA A 430 1.57 -10.99 -21.44
C ALA A 430 1.90 -12.24 -20.62
N THR A 431 0.93 -12.70 -19.85
CA THR A 431 1.06 -13.85 -18.96
C THR A 431 0.38 -15.10 -19.56
N PRO A 432 0.80 -16.31 -19.18
CA PRO A 432 0.11 -17.53 -19.59
C PRO A 432 -1.37 -17.51 -19.18
N SER A 433 -2.26 -18.01 -20.04
CA SER A 433 -3.69 -18.09 -19.70
C SER A 433 -3.94 -19.04 -18.52
N GLY A 434 -4.91 -18.69 -17.67
CA GLY A 434 -5.36 -19.52 -16.55
C GLY A 434 -4.42 -19.54 -15.35
N VAL A 435 -3.37 -18.72 -15.29
CA VAL A 435 -2.58 -18.52 -14.07
C VAL A 435 -3.12 -17.35 -13.26
N ASN A 436 -3.00 -17.45 -11.93
CA ASN A 436 -3.22 -16.28 -11.09
C ASN A 436 -2.03 -15.32 -11.27
N VAL A 437 -2.36 -14.07 -11.58
CA VAL A 437 -1.42 -13.03 -11.99
C VAL A 437 -1.39 -11.87 -11.00
N ALA A 438 -2.52 -11.57 -10.36
CA ALA A 438 -2.64 -10.41 -9.49
C ALA A 438 -3.05 -10.84 -8.09
N ASN A 439 -2.05 -11.17 -7.27
CA ASN A 439 -2.16 -10.96 -5.83
C ASN A 439 -1.84 -9.47 -5.57
N LEU A 440 -2.78 -8.65 -6.06
CA LEU A 440 -2.96 -7.20 -6.17
C LEU A 440 -2.47 -6.48 -7.46
N PHE A 441 -1.19 -6.54 -7.84
CA PHE A 441 -0.72 -5.80 -9.03
C PHE A 441 0.10 -6.65 -10.00
N PHE A 442 0.06 -6.25 -11.29
CA PHE A 442 0.94 -6.72 -12.35
C PHE A 442 1.76 -5.54 -12.92
N PRO A 443 2.79 -5.04 -12.21
CA PRO A 443 3.52 -3.88 -12.70
C PRO A 443 4.43 -4.23 -13.88
N ILE A 444 4.62 -3.23 -14.74
CA ILE A 444 5.54 -3.26 -15.87
C ILE A 444 6.54 -2.10 -15.80
N ARG A 445 7.73 -2.30 -16.37
CA ARG A 445 8.73 -1.26 -16.59
C ARG A 445 9.49 -1.48 -17.90
N VAL A 446 9.73 -0.41 -18.65
CA VAL A 446 10.55 -0.44 -19.87
C VAL A 446 11.97 0.03 -19.59
N ALA A 447 12.95 -0.77 -20.04
CA ALA A 447 14.35 -0.45 -19.86
C ALA A 447 14.88 0.48 -20.95
N ALA A 448 15.86 1.31 -20.57
CA ALA A 448 16.59 2.20 -21.47
C ALA A 448 17.72 1.49 -22.25
N ASP A 449 17.52 0.21 -22.58
CA ASP A 449 18.56 -0.76 -22.90
C ASP A 449 18.77 -1.00 -24.41
N HIS A 450 17.92 -0.43 -25.26
CA HIS A 450 18.05 -0.42 -26.72
C HIS A 450 19.07 0.59 -27.27
N ARG A 451 19.94 1.13 -26.40
CA ARG A 451 20.91 2.15 -26.76
C ARG A 451 22.26 1.53 -27.11
N GLN A 452 22.77 1.85 -28.28
CA GLN A 452 24.18 1.68 -28.59
C GLN A 452 24.91 2.99 -28.30
N PHE A 453 25.88 2.97 -27.38
CA PHE A 453 26.72 4.13 -27.13
C PHE A 453 27.79 4.26 -28.23
N ASN A 454 27.90 5.46 -28.80
CA ASN A 454 28.91 5.84 -29.76
C ASN A 454 30.22 6.23 -29.07
N ALA A 455 31.33 6.22 -29.80
CA ALA A 455 32.65 6.56 -29.26
C ALA A 455 32.77 8.02 -28.76
N ASP A 456 31.88 8.91 -29.21
CA ASP A 456 31.78 10.31 -28.79
C ASP A 456 30.90 10.53 -27.53
N GLY A 457 30.34 9.45 -26.97
CA GLY A 457 29.45 9.50 -25.80
C GLY A 457 27.97 9.71 -26.11
N SER A 458 27.60 9.92 -27.38
CA SER A 458 26.19 9.91 -27.82
C SER A 458 25.62 8.48 -27.85
N SER A 459 24.31 8.32 -28.05
CA SER A 459 23.67 7.01 -28.23
C SER A 459 22.71 6.97 -29.41
N THR A 460 22.66 5.85 -30.12
CA THR A 460 21.64 5.54 -31.14
C THR A 460 20.70 4.45 -30.66
N LEU A 461 19.43 4.54 -31.04
CA LEU A 461 18.46 3.46 -30.83
C LEU A 461 18.74 2.35 -31.84
N VAL A 462 18.88 1.11 -31.36
CA VAL A 462 19.17 -0.06 -32.21
C VAL A 462 18.09 -1.14 -32.15
N SER A 463 17.12 -1.01 -31.23
CA SER A 463 16.00 -1.94 -31.05
C SER A 463 14.85 -1.27 -30.30
N ALA A 464 13.77 -2.02 -30.09
CA ALA A 464 12.78 -1.75 -29.06
C ALA A 464 13.40 -1.85 -27.65
N GLY A 465 12.87 -1.09 -26.69
CA GLY A 465 13.24 -1.23 -25.27
C GLY A 465 12.72 -2.53 -24.69
N THR A 466 13.50 -3.20 -23.84
CA THR A 466 13.00 -4.40 -23.17
C THR A 466 11.95 -4.01 -22.14
N VAL A 467 10.75 -4.55 -22.29
CA VAL A 467 9.67 -4.40 -21.31
C VAL A 467 9.74 -5.57 -20.34
N TYR A 468 9.77 -5.30 -19.04
CA TYR A 468 9.71 -6.29 -17.99
C TYR A 468 8.36 -6.20 -17.27
N GLY A 469 7.80 -7.35 -16.89
CA GLY A 469 6.61 -7.43 -16.05
C GLY A 469 6.84 -8.40 -14.90
N THR A 470 6.28 -8.10 -13.72
CA THR A 470 6.35 -8.99 -12.56
C THR A 470 4.95 -9.27 -12.03
N TYR A 471 4.68 -10.52 -11.64
CA TYR A 471 3.36 -10.93 -11.17
C TYR A 471 3.47 -11.94 -10.03
N SER A 472 2.37 -12.13 -9.29
CA SER A 472 2.29 -13.07 -8.17
C SER A 472 1.11 -14.02 -8.32
N ASP A 473 1.36 -15.32 -8.19
CA ASP A 473 0.32 -16.36 -8.09
C ASP A 473 -0.20 -16.55 -6.65
N GLY A 474 0.31 -15.76 -5.69
CA GLY A 474 -0.03 -15.80 -4.26
C GLY A 474 1.01 -16.56 -3.43
N ALA A 475 1.68 -17.53 -4.04
CA ALA A 475 2.79 -18.27 -3.43
C ALA A 475 4.15 -17.80 -3.97
N ASN A 476 4.24 -17.50 -5.26
CA ASN A 476 5.47 -17.27 -6.00
C ASN A 476 5.38 -16.01 -6.84
N LEU A 477 6.56 -15.43 -7.08
CA LEU A 477 6.73 -14.27 -7.94
C LEU A 477 7.38 -14.69 -9.24
N TYR A 478 6.93 -14.10 -10.33
CA TYR A 478 7.47 -14.37 -11.65
C TYR A 478 7.86 -13.10 -12.37
N LEU A 479 8.98 -13.17 -13.09
CA LEU A 479 9.43 -12.14 -14.02
C LEU A 479 9.22 -12.63 -15.46
N ILE A 480 8.65 -11.76 -16.29
CA ILE A 480 8.53 -11.94 -17.74
C ILE A 480 9.13 -10.73 -18.45
N HIS A 481 9.45 -10.89 -19.72
CA HIS A 481 9.93 -9.80 -20.56
C HIS A 481 9.42 -9.89 -21.99
N SER A 482 9.45 -8.76 -22.68
CA SER A 482 9.16 -8.61 -24.11
C SER A 482 10.28 -7.79 -24.75
N LEU A 483 10.67 -8.16 -25.97
CA LEU A 483 11.72 -7.48 -26.76
C LEU A 483 11.16 -6.75 -27.99
N ASP A 484 9.85 -6.72 -28.16
CA ASP A 484 9.18 -6.28 -29.40
C ASP A 484 7.86 -5.55 -29.12
N HIS A 485 7.92 -4.60 -28.17
CA HIS A 485 6.79 -3.75 -27.79
C HIS A 485 5.56 -4.54 -27.34
N GLY A 486 5.76 -5.58 -26.53
CA GLY A 486 4.69 -6.36 -25.90
C GLY A 486 4.04 -7.38 -26.83
N ALA A 487 4.49 -7.51 -28.08
CA ALA A 487 3.90 -8.44 -29.04
C ALA A 487 4.15 -9.90 -28.62
N HIS A 488 5.34 -10.22 -28.12
CA HIS A 488 5.69 -11.56 -27.63
C HIS A 488 6.34 -11.49 -26.25
N TRP A 489 5.94 -12.41 -25.37
CA TRP A 489 6.43 -12.48 -24.00
C TRP A 489 7.18 -13.76 -23.73
N SER A 490 8.25 -13.63 -22.94
CA SER A 490 9.06 -14.76 -22.49
C SER A 490 8.25 -15.69 -21.58
N PRO A 491 8.57 -17.00 -21.53
CA PRO A 491 8.10 -17.84 -20.45
C PRO A 491 8.51 -17.27 -19.08
N PRO A 492 7.66 -17.36 -18.04
CA PRO A 492 7.94 -16.77 -16.74
C PRO A 492 9.16 -17.41 -16.08
N VAL A 493 9.87 -16.63 -15.25
CA VAL A 493 10.92 -17.15 -14.37
C VAL A 493 10.60 -16.83 -12.92
N ARG A 494 10.72 -17.81 -12.03
CA ARG A 494 10.46 -17.62 -10.61
C ARG A 494 11.55 -16.76 -9.95
N VAL A 495 11.14 -15.70 -9.25
CA VAL A 495 12.04 -14.72 -8.60
C VAL A 495 12.39 -15.14 -7.17
N ASN A 496 11.41 -15.60 -6.39
CA ASN A 496 11.63 -16.04 -5.01
C ASN A 496 12.24 -17.45 -4.96
N ASN A 497 13.23 -17.66 -4.10
CA ASN A 497 13.92 -18.96 -4.00
C ASN A 497 13.00 -20.04 -3.38
N PRO A 498 12.71 -21.16 -4.08
CA PRO A 498 11.89 -22.26 -3.55
C PRO A 498 12.45 -22.93 -2.30
N ALA A 499 13.76 -22.83 -2.06
CA ALA A 499 14.39 -23.43 -0.88
C ALA A 499 14.33 -22.54 0.37
N ASP A 500 13.87 -21.29 0.27
CA ASP A 500 13.80 -20.37 1.40
C ASP A 500 12.48 -20.52 2.16
N THR A 501 12.54 -21.05 3.38
CA THR A 501 11.37 -21.30 4.21
C THR A 501 10.65 -20.03 4.66
N ASN A 502 11.26 -18.86 4.47
CA ASN A 502 10.67 -17.55 4.79
C ASN A 502 9.87 -16.91 3.65
N LEU A 503 9.80 -17.58 2.50
CA LEU A 503 9.17 -17.08 1.27
C LEU A 503 8.11 -18.04 0.75
N LYS A 504 7.23 -18.52 1.64
CA LYS A 504 6.16 -19.47 1.28
C LYS A 504 4.97 -18.80 0.61
N LEU A 505 4.64 -17.57 1.03
CA LEU A 505 3.73 -16.67 0.32
C LEU A 505 4.46 -15.37 -0.02
N ASN A 506 4.18 -14.82 -1.20
CA ASN A 506 4.84 -13.64 -1.74
C ASN A 506 3.83 -12.84 -2.56
N VAL A 507 3.48 -11.63 -2.11
CA VAL A 507 2.41 -10.80 -2.70
C VAL A 507 2.88 -9.37 -2.91
N PHE A 508 2.07 -8.56 -3.62
CA PHE A 508 2.32 -7.15 -3.93
C PHE A 508 3.70 -6.91 -4.57
N PRO A 509 4.03 -7.59 -5.68
CA PRO A 509 5.31 -7.35 -6.31
C PRO A 509 5.33 -5.98 -6.99
N TRP A 510 6.49 -5.31 -6.96
CA TRP A 510 6.82 -4.15 -7.77
C TRP A 510 8.20 -4.31 -8.41
N LEU A 511 8.47 -3.61 -9.52
CA LEU A 511 9.78 -3.63 -10.16
C LEU A 511 10.27 -2.25 -10.61
N ALA A 512 11.58 -2.16 -10.78
CA ALA A 512 12.27 -1.10 -11.52
C ALA A 512 13.24 -1.71 -12.53
N ALA A 513 13.31 -1.12 -13.72
CA ALA A 513 14.31 -1.47 -14.73
C ALA A 513 15.60 -0.67 -14.49
N GLY A 514 16.73 -1.35 -14.57
CA GLY A 514 18.05 -0.72 -14.57
C GLY A 514 18.42 -0.18 -15.95
N PRO A 515 19.55 0.55 -16.05
CA PRO A 515 19.92 1.25 -17.28
C PRO A 515 20.59 0.36 -18.35
N THR A 516 20.71 -0.95 -18.10
CA THR A 516 21.37 -1.91 -18.98
C THR A 516 20.48 -3.11 -19.29
N PRO A 517 20.69 -3.80 -20.43
CA PRO A 517 19.89 -4.98 -20.75
C PRO A 517 19.96 -6.04 -19.65
N GLY A 518 18.80 -6.58 -19.29
CA GLY A 518 18.67 -7.63 -18.28
C GLY A 518 18.80 -7.17 -16.83
N SER A 519 19.05 -5.88 -16.56
CA SER A 519 19.13 -5.35 -15.19
C SER A 519 17.76 -4.97 -14.64
N VAL A 520 17.30 -5.66 -13.59
CA VAL A 520 15.96 -5.47 -12.98
C VAL A 520 16.08 -5.61 -11.46
N GLY A 521 15.41 -4.72 -10.72
CA GLY A 521 15.18 -4.85 -9.28
C GLY A 521 13.70 -5.11 -9.00
N ILE A 522 13.41 -6.02 -8.07
CA ILE A 522 12.06 -6.50 -7.76
C ILE A 522 11.89 -6.48 -6.25
N VAL A 523 10.75 -5.98 -5.77
CA VAL A 523 10.43 -5.88 -4.34
C VAL A 523 9.04 -6.49 -4.07
N TRP A 524 8.82 -7.07 -2.89
CA TRP A 524 7.54 -7.70 -2.51
C TRP A 524 7.39 -7.94 -1.00
N TYR A 525 6.17 -8.20 -0.54
CA TYR A 525 5.90 -8.69 0.82
C TYR A 525 5.97 -10.21 0.86
N GLY A 526 6.81 -10.76 1.75
CA GLY A 526 7.00 -12.20 1.90
C GLY A 526 6.77 -12.69 3.34
N THR A 527 6.25 -13.91 3.48
CA THR A 527 6.03 -14.57 4.78
C THR A 527 6.37 -16.07 4.77
N ASP A 528 6.70 -16.60 5.95
CA ASP A 528 6.90 -18.02 6.23
C ASP A 528 5.60 -18.80 6.46
N SER A 529 4.46 -18.10 6.51
CA SER A 529 3.11 -18.69 6.51
C SER A 529 2.77 -19.30 5.15
N THR A 530 2.00 -20.38 5.14
CA THR A 530 1.44 -20.99 3.93
C THR A 530 0.06 -20.45 3.56
N THR A 531 -0.50 -19.56 4.37
CA THR A 531 -1.84 -18.98 4.21
C THR A 531 -1.85 -17.49 4.59
N ASN A 532 -2.57 -16.67 3.84
CA ASN A 532 -2.82 -15.26 4.15
C ASN A 532 -3.90 -15.16 5.24
N ASN A 533 -3.50 -15.20 6.52
CA ASN A 533 -4.41 -15.16 7.66
C ASN A 533 -3.79 -14.39 8.83
N ASP A 534 -4.55 -14.23 9.91
CA ASP A 534 -4.16 -13.47 11.11
C ASP A 534 -2.90 -13.99 11.81
N ASN A 535 -2.34 -15.14 11.44
CA ASN A 535 -1.09 -15.65 11.98
C ASN A 535 0.15 -15.27 11.15
N ALA A 536 -0.03 -14.74 9.93
CA ALA A 536 1.06 -14.38 9.05
C ALA A 536 1.93 -13.24 9.61
N ARG A 537 3.19 -13.21 9.19
CA ARG A 537 4.17 -12.17 9.54
C ARG A 537 4.91 -11.75 8.29
N TRP A 538 4.72 -10.51 7.88
CA TRP A 538 5.18 -10.01 6.59
C TRP A 538 6.43 -9.17 6.73
N ARG A 539 7.29 -9.30 5.72
CA ARG A 539 8.58 -8.61 5.60
C ARG A 539 8.76 -8.16 4.17
N VAL A 540 9.49 -7.07 3.98
CA VAL A 540 9.86 -6.59 2.64
C VAL A 540 11.11 -7.31 2.17
N TYR A 541 11.06 -7.86 0.97
CA TYR A 541 12.20 -8.50 0.30
C TYR A 541 12.53 -7.79 -1.00
N TYR A 542 13.81 -7.82 -1.34
CA TYR A 542 14.34 -7.26 -2.58
C TYR A 542 15.19 -8.31 -3.30
N ALA A 543 15.01 -8.43 -4.62
CA ALA A 543 15.84 -9.21 -5.51
C ALA A 543 16.35 -8.35 -6.67
N GLN A 544 17.54 -8.66 -7.15
CA GLN A 544 18.10 -8.05 -8.35
C GLN A 544 18.67 -9.12 -9.29
N THR A 545 18.61 -8.83 -10.58
CA THR A 545 19.24 -9.61 -11.65
C THR A 545 19.91 -8.68 -12.65
N PHE A 546 20.91 -9.19 -13.37
CA PHE A 546 21.62 -8.49 -14.45
C PHE A 546 21.52 -9.25 -15.78
N ASN A 547 20.72 -10.30 -15.83
CA ASN A 547 20.55 -11.16 -16.99
C ASN A 547 19.11 -11.67 -17.11
N ALA A 548 18.12 -10.82 -16.80
CA ALA A 548 16.70 -11.15 -16.78
C ALA A 548 16.17 -11.84 -18.06
N THR A 549 16.78 -11.57 -19.21
CA THR A 549 16.41 -12.12 -20.53
C THR A 549 17.06 -13.47 -20.86
N SER A 550 17.96 -13.97 -20.01
CA SER A 550 18.59 -15.29 -20.18
C SER A 550 17.59 -16.43 -20.00
N ASP A 551 17.85 -17.61 -20.58
CA ASP A 551 17.10 -18.82 -20.29
C ASP A 551 17.23 -19.27 -18.82
N VAL A 552 18.36 -18.93 -18.17
CA VAL A 552 18.64 -19.24 -16.77
C VAL A 552 19.18 -17.99 -16.05
N PRO A 553 18.32 -17.01 -15.70
CA PRO A 553 18.75 -15.82 -15.00
C PRO A 553 19.24 -16.14 -13.58
N SER A 554 20.07 -15.25 -13.06
CA SER A 554 20.54 -15.31 -11.67
C SER A 554 19.90 -14.18 -10.87
N PHE A 555 19.30 -14.53 -9.73
CA PHE A 555 18.74 -13.59 -8.76
C PHE A 555 19.59 -13.56 -7.50
N GLN A 556 19.99 -12.36 -7.09
CA GLN A 556 20.52 -12.12 -5.76
C GLN A 556 19.42 -11.45 -4.93
N TYR A 557 19.11 -11.96 -3.74
CA TYR A 557 17.99 -11.46 -2.93
C TYR A 557 18.30 -11.36 -1.45
N VAL A 558 17.60 -10.43 -0.76
CA VAL A 558 17.71 -10.16 0.68
C VAL A 558 16.38 -9.72 1.27
N ARG A 559 16.25 -9.81 2.60
CA ARG A 559 15.23 -9.04 3.32
C ARG A 559 15.67 -7.57 3.34
N ALA A 560 14.82 -6.67 2.88
CA ALA A 560 15.06 -5.23 2.86
C ALA A 560 14.57 -4.55 4.13
N SER A 561 13.46 -5.01 4.73
CA SER A 561 13.02 -4.53 6.05
C SER A 561 13.96 -5.05 7.16
N ASP A 562 14.18 -4.26 8.19
CA ASP A 562 14.98 -4.65 9.36
C ASP A 562 14.15 -5.30 10.49
N HIS A 563 12.83 -5.32 10.34
CA HIS A 563 11.84 -5.97 11.21
C HIS A 563 10.64 -6.56 10.40
N THR A 564 9.69 -7.17 11.13
CA THR A 564 8.39 -7.59 10.58
C THR A 564 7.49 -6.36 10.52
N ASN A 565 7.08 -5.96 9.32
CA ASN A 565 6.34 -4.70 9.11
C ASN A 565 4.81 -4.86 9.23
N HIS A 566 4.30 -6.11 9.26
CA HIS A 566 2.87 -6.37 9.42
C HIS A 566 2.58 -7.76 10.01
N ALA A 567 1.50 -7.85 10.79
CA ALA A 567 1.09 -9.04 11.52
C ALA A 567 -0.41 -9.31 11.50
N ALA A 568 -0.95 -9.57 10.32
CA ALA A 568 -2.26 -10.21 10.14
C ALA A 568 -2.35 -10.75 8.71
N ASN A 569 -3.57 -11.06 8.25
CA ASN A 569 -3.86 -11.13 6.84
C ASN A 569 -3.62 -9.77 6.16
N ILE A 570 -3.28 -9.77 4.88
CA ILE A 570 -3.26 -8.56 4.03
C ILE A 570 -4.49 -8.61 3.12
N SER A 571 -5.22 -7.50 2.99
CA SER A 571 -6.26 -7.37 1.97
C SER A 571 -5.68 -7.46 0.56
N LEU A 572 -6.22 -8.35 -0.28
CA LEU A 572 -5.89 -8.42 -1.71
C LEU A 572 -7.02 -7.88 -2.60
N SER A 573 -8.10 -7.37 -1.99
CA SER A 573 -9.35 -6.98 -2.67
C SER A 573 -9.53 -5.46 -2.74
N GLY A 574 -8.53 -4.67 -2.35
CA GLY A 574 -8.65 -3.22 -2.25
C GLY A 574 -9.63 -2.77 -1.16
N LEU A 575 -10.34 -1.65 -1.39
CA LEU A 575 -11.30 -1.08 -0.45
C LEU A 575 -12.62 -1.88 -0.43
N VAL A 576 -12.87 -2.58 0.68
CA VAL A 576 -14.15 -3.26 0.96
C VAL A 576 -14.93 -2.44 1.98
N LEU A 577 -16.18 -2.06 1.67
CA LEU A 577 -16.96 -1.08 2.45
C LEU A 577 -17.56 -1.65 3.76
N THR A 578 -17.72 -2.97 3.88
CA THR A 578 -18.26 -3.65 5.08
C THR A 578 -17.57 -4.99 5.30
N GLY A 579 -17.21 -5.33 6.55
CA GLY A 579 -16.76 -6.68 6.94
C GLY A 579 -15.42 -7.19 6.33
N GLY A 580 -14.74 -6.37 5.53
CA GLY A 580 -13.58 -6.79 4.72
C GLY A 580 -12.30 -7.13 5.48
N PRO A 581 -11.31 -7.73 4.78
CA PRO A 581 -10.01 -8.11 5.33
C PRO A 581 -9.19 -6.91 5.82
N ASN A 582 -8.15 -7.16 6.62
CA ASN A 582 -7.32 -6.14 7.23
C ASN A 582 -6.70 -5.18 6.19
N ARG A 583 -7.01 -3.88 6.34
CA ARG A 583 -6.59 -2.79 5.46
C ARG A 583 -5.46 -1.92 6.02
N ASN A 584 -4.89 -2.26 7.16
CA ASN A 584 -3.89 -1.38 7.78
C ASN A 584 -2.61 -1.24 6.96
N LEU A 585 -2.18 -2.32 6.30
CA LEU A 585 -1.00 -2.28 5.43
C LEU A 585 -1.28 -1.56 4.09
N LEU A 586 -2.56 -1.30 3.81
CA LEU A 586 -3.02 -0.65 2.58
C LEU A 586 -2.56 -1.40 1.30
N ASP A 587 -2.71 -0.81 0.11
CA ASP A 587 -2.39 -1.39 -1.21
C ASP A 587 -1.00 -0.92 -1.73
N TYR A 588 -0.20 -1.83 -2.31
CA TYR A 588 1.12 -1.62 -2.96
C TYR A 588 2.22 -0.82 -2.23
N PHE A 589 3.39 -0.86 -2.87
CA PHE A 589 4.58 -0.09 -2.55
C PHE A 589 5.54 -0.13 -3.76
N GLN A 590 6.58 0.72 -3.78
CA GLN A 590 7.41 0.91 -4.97
C GLN A 590 8.93 0.79 -4.69
N VAL A 591 9.69 0.49 -5.76
CA VAL A 591 11.15 0.49 -5.77
C VAL A 591 11.66 1.36 -6.92
N ASN A 592 12.74 2.09 -6.67
CA ASN A 592 13.45 2.92 -7.65
C ASN A 592 14.96 2.74 -7.55
N PHE A 593 15.71 3.41 -8.44
CA PHE A 593 17.16 3.45 -8.40
C PHE A 593 17.68 4.88 -8.35
N ASP A 594 18.59 5.12 -7.41
CA ASP A 594 19.27 6.41 -7.32
C ASP A 594 20.46 6.53 -8.30
N PRO A 595 21.14 7.68 -8.38
CA PRO A 595 22.22 7.90 -9.34
C PRO A 595 23.42 6.95 -9.19
N VAL A 596 23.64 6.38 -7.99
CA VAL A 596 24.70 5.38 -7.77
C VAL A 596 24.19 3.95 -7.97
N GLY A 597 22.94 3.80 -8.42
CA GLY A 597 22.28 2.54 -8.71
C GLY A 597 21.93 1.74 -7.47
N ALA A 598 21.71 2.41 -6.34
CA ALA A 598 21.16 1.79 -5.14
C ALA A 598 19.64 1.71 -5.24
N ALA A 599 19.06 0.58 -4.82
CA ALA A 599 17.61 0.47 -4.67
C ALA A 599 17.10 1.40 -3.56
N GLU A 600 16.09 2.20 -3.87
CA GLU A 600 15.27 2.96 -2.91
C GLU A 600 13.91 2.28 -2.84
N ILE A 601 13.42 2.01 -1.64
CA ILE A 601 12.15 1.31 -1.42
C ILE A 601 11.35 2.11 -0.41
N ALA A 602 10.16 2.53 -0.80
CA ALA A 602 9.13 3.05 0.09
C ALA A 602 8.02 2.00 0.21
N TYR A 603 7.52 1.73 1.41
CA TYR A 603 6.51 0.71 1.71
C TYR A 603 5.71 1.05 2.97
N THR A 604 4.55 0.43 3.17
CA THR A 604 3.72 0.65 4.37
C THR A 604 4.13 -0.30 5.50
N ASP A 605 4.07 0.21 6.74
CA ASP A 605 4.47 -0.48 7.96
C ASP A 605 3.51 -0.15 9.11
N ASP A 606 2.98 -1.17 9.80
CA ASP A 606 2.09 -1.02 10.97
C ASP A 606 2.60 -1.77 12.22
N HIS A 607 3.88 -2.19 12.25
CA HIS A 607 4.40 -3.11 13.27
C HIS A 607 4.22 -2.65 14.71
N ASN A 608 4.24 -1.33 14.94
CA ASN A 608 4.11 -0.69 16.25
C ASN A 608 3.08 0.45 16.24
N ASP A 609 2.05 0.31 15.42
CA ASP A 609 0.88 1.20 15.36
C ASP A 609 -0.40 0.37 15.09
N PHE A 610 -1.56 1.01 15.07
CA PHE A 610 -2.84 0.42 14.71
C PHE A 610 -3.16 0.56 13.22
N SER A 611 -2.54 1.50 12.52
CA SER A 611 -2.69 1.70 11.08
C SER A 611 -1.32 1.83 10.41
N GLY A 612 -1.26 1.60 9.10
CA GLY A 612 -0.03 1.71 8.33
C GLY A 612 0.47 3.14 8.18
N GLU A 613 1.80 3.24 8.22
CA GLU A 613 2.58 4.44 7.97
C GLU A 613 3.57 4.20 6.83
N VAL A 614 3.95 5.27 6.13
CA VAL A 614 4.98 5.20 5.10
C VAL A 614 6.35 5.02 5.75
N PHE A 615 7.09 4.01 5.32
CA PHE A 615 8.49 3.77 5.67
C PHE A 615 9.36 3.74 4.42
N ALA A 616 10.60 4.21 4.53
CA ALA A 616 11.57 4.18 3.44
C ALA A 616 12.90 3.53 3.85
N THR A 617 13.57 2.89 2.89
CA THR A 617 14.92 2.35 3.05
C THR A 617 15.70 2.39 1.74
N ARG A 618 17.03 2.41 1.85
CA ARG A 618 17.94 2.44 0.71
C ARG A 618 18.97 1.34 0.80
N GLN A 619 19.32 0.73 -0.32
CA GLN A 619 20.47 -0.15 -0.42
C GLN A 619 21.75 0.65 -0.11
N ILE A 620 22.55 0.15 0.83
CA ILE A 620 23.80 0.80 1.28
C ILE A 620 25.04 -0.04 0.99
N SER A 621 24.87 -1.28 0.54
CA SER A 621 25.97 -2.12 0.07
C SER A 621 25.51 -3.20 -0.92
N GLY A 622 26.48 -3.88 -1.53
CA GLY A 622 26.23 -4.90 -2.54
C GLY A 622 26.38 -4.36 -3.96
N PRO A 623 26.03 -5.16 -4.99
CA PRO A 623 26.12 -4.70 -6.37
C PRO A 623 25.17 -3.53 -6.62
N SER A 624 25.62 -2.56 -7.39
CA SER A 624 24.77 -1.47 -7.88
C SER A 624 24.09 -1.91 -9.17
N ILE A 625 22.84 -1.51 -9.40
CA ILE A 625 22.16 -1.81 -10.67
C ILE A 625 22.90 -1.18 -11.87
N ASN A 626 23.71 -0.14 -11.62
CA ASN A 626 24.51 0.55 -12.61
C ASN A 626 25.83 -0.18 -12.92
N ALA A 627 26.12 -1.34 -12.29
CA ALA A 627 27.40 -2.04 -12.38
C ALA A 627 27.84 -2.45 -13.80
N LYS A 628 26.91 -2.46 -14.76
CA LYS A 628 27.19 -2.80 -16.17
C LYS A 628 27.31 -1.57 -17.08
N LEU A 629 27.12 -0.36 -16.56
CA LEU A 629 27.42 0.85 -17.32
C LEU A 629 28.94 1.07 -17.42
N PRO A 630 29.46 1.61 -18.54
CA PRO A 630 30.91 1.85 -18.72
C PRO A 630 31.57 2.65 -17.59
N ASN A 631 30.83 3.59 -17.00
CA ASN A 631 31.28 4.44 -15.89
C ASN A 631 30.45 4.23 -14.61
N GLY A 632 29.62 3.18 -14.57
CA GLY A 632 28.78 2.89 -13.42
C GLY A 632 29.58 2.23 -12.29
N PRO A 633 29.23 2.50 -11.02
CA PRO A 633 29.90 1.85 -9.91
C PRO A 633 29.55 0.36 -9.89
N ALA A 634 30.54 -0.52 -9.78
CA ALA A 634 30.31 -1.98 -9.71
C ALA A 634 29.55 -2.40 -8.44
N LYS A 635 29.62 -1.57 -7.38
CA LYS A 635 28.96 -1.77 -6.09
C LYS A 635 28.38 -0.44 -5.62
N VAL A 636 27.32 -0.48 -4.85
CA VAL A 636 26.82 0.70 -4.14
C VAL A 636 27.96 1.24 -3.25
N PRO A 637 28.35 2.52 -3.39
CA PRO A 637 29.37 3.12 -2.54
C PRO A 637 28.97 3.07 -1.07
N ALA A 638 29.96 2.87 -0.19
CA ALA A 638 29.71 2.91 1.25
C ALA A 638 29.08 4.27 1.63
N PRO A 639 28.00 4.26 2.45
CA PRO A 639 27.25 5.47 2.75
C PRO A 639 28.13 6.48 3.49
N LYS A 640 28.25 7.68 2.94
CA LYS A 640 28.91 8.81 3.58
C LYS A 640 27.97 10.01 3.62
N ALA A 641 27.34 10.20 4.78
CA ALA A 641 26.47 11.33 5.05
C ALA A 641 27.15 12.67 4.78
N GLY A 642 26.39 13.62 4.25
CA GLY A 642 26.80 15.01 4.07
C GLY A 642 27.12 15.68 5.41
N SER A 643 28.05 16.64 5.39
CA SER A 643 28.57 17.28 6.60
C SER A 643 27.58 18.19 7.33
N ALA A 644 26.50 18.61 6.65
CA ALA A 644 25.45 19.46 7.21
C ALA A 644 24.19 18.66 7.57
N LEU A 645 24.18 17.34 7.36
CA LEU A 645 23.09 16.54 7.87
C LEU A 645 23.08 16.60 9.40
N PRO A 646 21.93 16.88 10.00
CA PRO A 646 21.84 16.96 11.45
C PRO A 646 22.20 15.61 12.08
N ALA A 647 22.85 15.65 13.24
CA ALA A 647 23.05 14.47 14.08
C ALA A 647 21.69 13.88 14.53
N GLN A 648 20.71 14.78 14.73
CA GLN A 648 19.33 14.51 15.12
C GLN A 648 18.39 15.13 14.05
N PRO A 649 17.87 14.34 13.10
CA PRO A 649 17.12 14.87 11.94
C PRO A 649 15.71 15.35 12.22
N PHE A 650 15.35 15.39 13.49
CA PHE A 650 14.00 15.58 13.94
C PHE A 650 13.90 16.82 14.83
N ALA A 651 12.74 17.45 14.79
CA ALA A 651 12.42 18.54 15.68
C ALA A 651 12.16 18.02 17.10
N VAL A 652 12.34 18.89 18.09
CA VAL A 652 11.83 18.65 19.44
C VAL A 652 10.32 18.40 19.35
N PRO A 653 9.74 17.46 20.12
CA PRO A 653 8.30 17.21 20.10
C PRO A 653 7.50 18.50 20.24
N GLY A 654 6.45 18.65 19.43
CA GLY A 654 5.63 19.85 19.39
C GLY A 654 6.21 20.97 18.52
N ALA A 655 7.03 20.63 17.53
CA ALA A 655 7.40 21.58 16.50
C ALA A 655 6.18 21.86 15.61
N THR A 656 5.87 23.15 15.44
CA THR A 656 4.80 23.55 14.54
C THR A 656 5.18 23.19 13.10
N PRO A 657 4.31 22.50 12.35
CA PRO A 657 4.51 22.30 10.93
C PRO A 657 4.76 23.64 10.26
N SER A 658 5.82 23.72 9.46
CA SER A 658 6.09 24.93 8.70
C SER A 658 5.01 25.13 7.63
N THR A 659 4.78 26.36 7.18
CA THR A 659 3.87 26.61 6.05
C THR A 659 4.24 25.75 4.85
N GLN A 660 3.25 25.32 4.04
CA GLN A 660 3.48 24.47 2.85
C GLN A 660 4.71 24.95 2.08
N GLY A 661 5.65 24.03 1.84
CA GLY A 661 6.89 24.31 1.13
C GLY A 661 8.12 24.71 1.91
N GLN A 662 7.98 24.90 3.21
CA GLN A 662 9.12 25.03 4.10
C GLN A 662 9.54 23.65 4.61
N PRO A 663 10.84 23.41 4.89
CA PRO A 663 11.28 22.17 5.51
C PRO A 663 10.73 22.07 6.93
N ALA A 664 9.82 21.12 7.18
CA ALA A 664 9.43 20.71 8.53
C ALA A 664 10.12 19.39 8.87
N PRO A 665 11.19 19.39 9.70
CA PRO A 665 11.73 18.14 10.21
C PRO A 665 10.68 17.45 11.08
N GLN A 666 10.58 16.13 10.96
CA GLN A 666 9.61 15.33 11.70
C GLN A 666 9.88 15.35 13.21
N PRO A 667 8.90 15.04 14.08
CA PRO A 667 9.11 14.93 15.53
C PRO A 667 10.05 13.77 15.87
N MET A 668 10.97 14.01 16.80
CA MET A 668 11.97 13.02 17.20
C MET A 668 11.34 11.92 18.03
N GLN A 669 11.62 10.66 17.73
CA GLN A 669 11.14 9.51 18.50
C GLN A 669 12.33 8.63 18.86
N PRO A 670 12.65 8.35 20.13
CA PRO A 670 12.02 8.90 21.31
C PRO A 670 12.27 10.41 21.42
N GLY A 671 11.42 11.10 22.17
CA GLY A 671 11.64 12.49 22.52
C GLY A 671 12.91 12.69 23.38
N PRO A 672 13.39 13.93 23.54
CA PRO A 672 14.65 14.23 24.22
C PRO A 672 14.67 13.84 25.70
N ASN A 673 13.51 13.60 26.32
CA ASN A 673 13.41 13.13 27.71
C ASN A 673 13.01 11.66 27.81
N GLY A 674 13.12 10.90 26.70
CA GLY A 674 12.75 9.48 26.63
C GLY A 674 11.26 9.24 26.44
N GLU A 675 10.53 10.19 25.85
CA GLU A 675 9.14 9.99 25.43
C GLU A 675 9.08 8.96 24.31
N GLN A 676 8.26 7.93 24.44
CA GLN A 676 8.18 6.85 23.46
C GLN A 676 7.44 7.25 22.19
N VAL A 677 6.49 8.17 22.33
CA VAL A 677 5.61 8.64 21.25
C VAL A 677 5.75 10.16 21.19
N THR A 678 5.86 10.71 19.99
CA THR A 678 6.06 12.15 19.78
C THR A 678 5.32 12.62 18.54
N ASP A 679 4.90 13.87 18.59
CA ASP A 679 4.04 14.44 17.57
C ASP A 679 4.37 15.90 17.24
N PHE A 680 3.71 16.41 16.20
CA PHE A 680 3.72 17.82 15.84
C PHE A 680 2.93 18.64 16.88
N ALA A 681 2.93 19.96 16.72
CA ALA A 681 2.00 20.81 17.45
C ALA A 681 1.08 21.50 16.45
N GLN A 682 -0.11 21.84 16.92
CA GLN A 682 -1.14 22.55 16.16
C GLN A 682 -1.65 21.75 14.97
N ASP A 683 -1.66 20.43 15.10
CA ASP A 683 -2.19 19.51 14.09
C ASP A 683 -3.39 18.70 14.57
N GLN A 684 -3.98 19.07 15.71
CA GLN A 684 -5.35 18.65 16.02
C GLN A 684 -6.31 19.12 14.92
N ASP A 685 -7.24 18.25 14.57
CA ASP A 685 -8.26 18.51 13.56
C ASP A 685 -9.67 18.52 14.16
N SER A 686 -10.67 18.82 13.33
CA SER A 686 -12.09 18.92 13.71
C SER A 686 -12.97 17.77 13.20
N GLY A 687 -12.37 16.62 12.89
CA GLY A 687 -13.02 15.46 12.26
C GLY A 687 -13.38 15.66 10.78
N LEU A 688 -13.05 16.82 10.22
CA LEU A 688 -13.14 17.17 8.79
C LEU A 688 -11.79 17.61 8.23
N LEU A 689 -10.69 17.21 8.88
CA LEU A 689 -9.30 17.45 8.44
C LEU A 689 -8.91 18.94 8.41
N ALA A 690 -9.74 19.81 8.98
CA ALA A 690 -9.43 21.22 9.16
C ALA A 690 -8.69 21.42 10.49
N THR A 691 -7.41 21.78 10.39
CA THR A 691 -6.57 22.16 11.53
C THR A 691 -6.78 23.61 11.91
N THR A 692 -6.68 23.91 13.19
CA THR A 692 -6.52 25.30 13.66
C THR A 692 -5.08 25.51 14.10
N PRO A 693 -4.32 26.47 13.51
CA PRO A 693 -2.91 26.70 13.81
C PRO A 693 -2.75 27.43 15.16
N SER A 694 -3.18 26.77 16.23
CA SER A 694 -3.17 27.28 17.60
C SER A 694 -3.10 26.12 18.56
N ASN A 695 -2.36 26.29 19.66
CA ASN A 695 -2.26 25.28 20.70
C ASN A 695 -3.65 24.94 21.27
N ASN A 696 -3.85 23.68 21.63
CA ASN A 696 -5.14 23.15 22.05
C ASN A 696 -4.96 22.06 23.12
N PRO A 697 -5.91 21.87 24.04
CA PRO A 697 -5.89 20.75 24.99
C PRO A 697 -6.05 19.36 24.39
N ILE A 698 -6.48 19.24 23.15
CA ILE A 698 -6.56 17.97 22.43
C ILE A 698 -5.24 17.67 21.67
N ASP A 699 -4.49 18.69 21.27
CA ASP A 699 -3.24 18.57 20.49
C ASP A 699 -2.10 17.94 21.31
N ILE A 700 -1.79 16.69 21.02
CA ILE A 700 -0.80 15.85 21.67
C ILE A 700 0.59 16.26 21.20
N ILE A 701 1.56 16.28 22.11
CA ILE A 701 2.95 16.60 21.82
C ILE A 701 3.83 15.38 21.99
N SER A 702 3.56 14.59 23.04
CA SER A 702 4.31 13.38 23.32
C SER A 702 3.63 12.52 24.38
N ILE A 703 3.99 11.24 24.43
CA ILE A 703 3.62 10.32 25.50
C ILE A 703 4.88 9.65 26.03
N LYS A 704 5.02 9.69 27.35
CA LYS A 704 6.08 9.00 28.09
C LYS A 704 5.49 7.90 28.96
N TYR A 705 5.97 6.69 28.79
CA TYR A 705 5.67 5.56 29.66
C TYR A 705 6.82 5.35 30.65
N ALA A 706 6.47 5.14 31.91
CA ALA A 706 7.43 4.89 32.98
C ALA A 706 6.95 3.75 33.89
N SER A 707 7.86 2.85 34.22
CA SER A 707 7.65 1.88 35.30
C SER A 707 8.15 2.47 36.62
N GLN A 708 7.32 2.45 37.65
CA GLN A 708 7.71 2.87 39.00
C GLN A 708 7.15 1.90 40.05
N THR A 709 7.69 1.92 41.26
CA THR A 709 7.15 1.14 42.38
C THR A 709 6.48 2.09 43.36
N LEU A 710 5.17 1.93 43.53
CA LEU A 710 4.36 2.66 44.51
C LEU A 710 3.97 1.72 45.66
N ALA A 711 3.20 2.22 46.63
CA ALA A 711 2.73 1.42 47.78
C ALA A 711 1.96 0.15 47.36
N GLN A 712 1.25 0.20 46.23
CA GLN A 712 0.53 -0.93 45.63
C GLN A 712 1.41 -1.90 44.81
N GLY A 713 2.73 -1.69 44.76
CA GLY A 713 3.68 -2.47 43.98
C GLY A 713 4.10 -1.80 42.66
N PRO A 714 4.64 -2.57 41.70
CA PRO A 714 5.00 -2.05 40.39
C PRO A 714 3.77 -1.51 39.64
N VAL A 715 3.92 -0.33 39.07
CA VAL A 715 2.90 0.33 38.27
C VAL A 715 3.50 0.84 36.97
N ILE A 716 2.62 1.05 36.00
CA ILE A 716 2.91 1.72 34.74
C ILE A 716 2.19 3.06 34.79
N THR A 717 2.95 4.12 34.54
CA THR A 717 2.41 5.48 34.40
C THR A 717 2.65 5.93 32.96
N ALA A 718 1.59 6.32 32.25
CA ALA A 718 1.73 7.07 31.01
C ALA A 718 1.44 8.54 31.27
N THR A 719 2.29 9.40 30.72
CA THR A 719 2.20 10.85 30.80
C THR A 719 2.13 11.42 29.40
N MET A 720 0.97 11.94 29.04
CA MET A 720 0.75 12.68 27.80
C MET A 720 1.03 14.17 28.05
N THR A 721 1.84 14.78 27.19
CA THR A 721 1.99 16.24 27.11
C THR A 721 1.15 16.74 25.95
N VAL A 722 0.38 17.81 26.16
CA VAL A 722 -0.42 18.48 25.13
C VAL A 722 0.06 19.92 24.92
N SER A 723 -0.30 20.57 23.81
CA SER A 723 0.22 21.90 23.51
C SER A 723 -0.35 23.01 24.40
N ASP A 724 -1.57 22.83 24.92
CA ASP A 724 -2.17 23.64 25.99
C ASP A 724 -2.90 22.77 27.02
N LEU A 725 -2.84 23.11 28.31
CA LEU A 725 -3.69 22.49 29.34
C LEU A 725 -3.98 23.49 30.47
N THR A 726 -4.06 24.77 30.14
CA THR A 726 -4.24 25.84 31.13
C THR A 726 -5.46 25.56 32.02
N VAL A 727 -6.54 25.06 31.43
CA VAL A 727 -7.72 24.52 32.13
C VAL A 727 -8.16 23.23 31.42
N PRO A 728 -8.34 22.09 32.13
CA PRO A 728 -8.90 20.89 31.53
C PRO A 728 -10.31 21.16 30.97
N PRO A 729 -10.53 21.01 29.66
CA PRO A 729 -11.84 21.25 29.05
C PRO A 729 -12.85 20.17 29.44
N PRO A 730 -14.17 20.44 29.40
CA PRO A 730 -15.20 19.42 29.55
C PRO A 730 -15.32 18.53 28.29
N ASN A 731 -15.91 17.35 28.45
CA ASN A 731 -16.21 16.39 27.37
C ASN A 731 -14.99 15.95 26.54
N CYS A 732 -13.82 15.85 27.16
CA CYS A 732 -12.59 15.48 26.49
C CYS A 732 -12.06 14.14 26.98
N THR A 733 -11.40 13.41 26.10
CA THR A 733 -10.73 12.15 26.39
C THR A 733 -9.27 12.24 25.95
N TRP A 734 -8.37 11.70 26.77
CA TRP A 734 -6.94 11.55 26.47
C TRP A 734 -6.55 10.11 26.74
N ARG A 735 -6.22 9.37 25.68
CA ARG A 735 -5.97 7.93 25.69
C ARG A 735 -4.56 7.62 25.22
N MET A 736 -3.89 6.72 25.95
CA MET A 736 -2.51 6.33 25.74
C MET A 736 -2.44 4.80 25.65
N PHE A 737 -1.95 4.28 24.54
CA PHE A 737 -1.93 2.84 24.25
C PHE A 737 -0.53 2.24 24.40
N PHE A 738 -0.45 1.00 24.88
CA PHE A 738 0.81 0.27 24.96
C PHE A 738 0.58 -1.23 24.83
N ALA A 739 1.60 -1.95 24.38
CA ALA A 739 1.59 -3.41 24.32
C ALA A 739 2.59 -4.00 25.32
N ALA A 740 2.17 -5.02 26.05
CA ALA A 740 3.06 -5.89 26.82
C ALA A 740 3.22 -7.24 26.11
N ASN A 741 4.25 -8.00 26.47
CA ASN A 741 4.50 -9.34 25.91
C ASN A 741 4.59 -9.42 24.37
N ALA A 742 4.78 -8.29 23.68
CA ALA A 742 5.01 -8.28 22.25
C ALA A 742 6.25 -9.16 21.93
N PRO A 743 6.21 -10.02 20.90
CA PRO A 743 7.39 -10.70 20.42
C PRO A 743 8.26 -9.76 19.59
N GLU A 744 9.44 -10.24 19.19
CA GLU A 744 10.36 -9.49 18.33
C GLU A 744 10.87 -8.17 18.95
N THR A 745 10.77 -8.01 20.27
CA THR A 745 11.22 -6.80 20.98
C THR A 745 12.69 -6.47 20.74
N GLY A 746 12.99 -5.17 20.71
CA GLY A 746 14.31 -4.60 20.56
C GLY A 746 14.24 -3.25 19.86
N ILE A 747 15.18 -2.35 20.12
CA ILE A 747 15.17 -1.01 19.53
C ILE A 747 16.01 -0.96 18.26
N ILE A 748 15.45 -0.44 17.17
CA ILE A 748 16.21 -0.01 15.98
C ILE A 748 16.60 1.45 16.18
N ALA A 749 17.90 1.72 16.24
CA ALA A 749 18.42 3.07 16.28
C ALA A 749 18.76 3.56 14.87
N ILE A 750 17.99 4.53 14.38
CA ILE A 750 18.40 5.43 13.30
C ILE A 750 19.17 6.59 13.94
N SER A 751 20.11 7.23 13.23
CA SER A 751 20.75 8.44 13.77
C SER A 751 19.71 9.52 14.03
N GLY A 752 19.36 9.65 15.31
CA GLY A 752 18.38 10.55 15.88
C GLY A 752 16.92 10.11 15.88
N ASN A 753 16.63 8.85 15.53
CA ASN A 753 15.33 8.21 15.79
C ASN A 753 15.57 6.83 16.39
N ALA A 754 14.65 6.31 17.18
CA ALA A 754 14.55 4.94 17.57
C ALA A 754 13.11 4.47 17.45
N TYR A 755 12.91 3.21 17.15
CA TYR A 755 11.59 2.58 17.15
C TYR A 755 11.70 1.12 17.59
N SER A 756 10.57 0.59 18.05
CA SER A 756 10.45 -0.77 18.52
C SER A 756 10.53 -1.75 17.36
N LYS A 757 11.12 -2.93 17.54
CA LYS A 757 10.89 -4.11 16.69
C LYS A 757 9.75 -4.96 17.21
N GLY A 758 9.26 -4.64 18.42
CA GLY A 758 8.16 -5.31 19.07
C GLY A 758 6.93 -5.30 18.19
N LEU A 759 6.45 -6.49 17.85
CA LEU A 759 5.30 -6.68 17.00
C LEU A 759 4.03 -6.55 17.85
N SER A 760 3.54 -5.32 17.99
CA SER A 760 2.49 -4.95 18.95
C SER A 760 1.21 -5.77 18.77
N ASP A 761 0.88 -6.14 17.55
CA ASP A 761 -0.25 -7.00 17.14
C ASP A 761 -0.17 -8.45 17.60
N ARG A 762 1.00 -8.86 18.11
CA ARG A 762 1.19 -10.15 18.77
C ARG A 762 1.39 -10.01 20.27
N GLY A 763 1.30 -8.79 20.79
CA GLY A 763 1.35 -8.48 22.21
C GLY A 763 -0.03 -8.33 22.84
N ASP A 764 -0.05 -8.27 24.16
CA ASP A 764 -1.22 -7.90 24.94
C ASP A 764 -1.36 -6.38 24.94
N GLN A 765 -2.34 -5.85 24.21
CA GLN A 765 -2.52 -4.41 24.05
C GLN A 765 -3.49 -3.84 25.09
N PHE A 766 -3.09 -2.72 25.68
CA PHE A 766 -3.80 -2.02 26.73
C PHE A 766 -3.93 -0.54 26.39
N TYR A 767 -4.87 0.13 27.07
CA TYR A 767 -4.92 1.58 27.11
C TYR A 767 -5.13 2.07 28.54
N ILE A 768 -4.63 3.26 28.82
CA ILE A 768 -5.03 4.06 29.97
C ILE A 768 -5.55 5.40 29.48
N GLN A 769 -6.54 5.95 30.18
CA GLN A 769 -7.22 7.15 29.73
C GLN A 769 -7.60 8.07 30.89
N ALA A 770 -7.50 9.37 30.64
CA ALA A 770 -8.17 10.40 31.40
C ALA A 770 -9.37 10.91 30.60
N ALA A 771 -10.48 11.24 31.27
CA ALA A 771 -11.62 11.86 30.61
C ALA A 771 -12.31 12.87 31.52
N THR A 772 -12.89 13.91 30.93
CA THR A 772 -13.73 14.89 31.62
C THR A 772 -15.18 14.77 31.16
N ASN A 773 -16.12 14.84 32.10
CA ASN A 773 -17.54 14.88 31.76
C ASN A 773 -17.99 16.30 31.34
N ALA A 774 -19.29 16.50 31.12
CA ALA A 774 -19.86 17.79 30.72
C ALA A 774 -19.65 18.91 31.74
N GLN A 775 -19.40 18.57 33.01
CA GLN A 775 -19.08 19.51 34.08
C GLN A 775 -17.57 19.70 34.27
N GLY A 776 -16.72 19.07 33.45
CA GLY A 776 -15.26 19.12 33.58
C GLY A 776 -14.71 18.20 34.67
N VAL A 777 -15.52 17.33 35.26
CA VAL A 777 -15.07 16.41 36.31
C VAL A 777 -14.23 15.29 35.69
N ALA A 778 -13.00 15.15 36.19
CA ALA A 778 -12.04 14.16 35.74
C ALA A 778 -12.39 12.73 36.19
N SER A 779 -12.09 11.77 35.33
CA SER A 779 -12.11 10.33 35.60
C SER A 779 -10.90 9.66 34.96
N PHE A 780 -10.43 8.56 35.56
CA PHE A 780 -9.25 7.84 35.11
C PHE A 780 -9.56 6.34 35.03
N THR A 781 -9.34 5.75 33.85
CA THR A 781 -9.73 4.36 33.56
C THR A 781 -8.61 3.65 32.82
N TRP A 782 -8.62 2.32 32.88
CA TRP A 782 -7.76 1.47 32.06
C TRP A 782 -8.59 0.42 31.35
N GLY A 783 -8.05 -0.13 30.27
CA GLY A 783 -8.72 -1.17 29.52
C GLY A 783 -7.82 -1.90 28.54
N THR A 784 -8.43 -2.71 27.70
CA THR A 784 -7.79 -3.48 26.64
C THR A 784 -8.09 -2.91 25.27
N ALA A 785 -7.14 -3.07 24.35
CA ALA A 785 -7.31 -2.81 22.92
C ALA A 785 -7.15 -4.14 22.19
N VAL A 786 -8.04 -4.47 21.27
CA VAL A 786 -7.98 -5.72 20.51
C VAL A 786 -8.24 -5.43 19.04
N ARG A 787 -7.33 -5.90 18.18
CA ARG A 787 -7.51 -5.84 16.73
C ARG A 787 -8.61 -6.81 16.28
N THR A 788 -9.48 -6.32 15.43
CA THR A 788 -10.53 -7.08 14.75
C THR A 788 -10.04 -7.54 13.37
N PHE A 789 -10.72 -8.50 12.75
CA PHE A 789 -10.34 -9.05 11.45
C PHE A 789 -10.19 -7.98 10.33
N SER A 790 -10.98 -6.90 10.40
CA SER A 790 -10.91 -5.79 9.44
C SER A 790 -9.76 -4.82 9.68
N GLY A 791 -8.96 -5.04 10.73
CA GLY A 791 -7.88 -4.15 11.15
C GLY A 791 -8.30 -3.14 12.21
N GLY A 792 -9.60 -2.89 12.42
CA GLY A 792 -10.09 -1.94 13.43
C GLY A 792 -9.75 -2.36 14.87
N ILE A 793 -9.61 -1.38 15.78
CA ILE A 793 -9.29 -1.62 17.19
C ILE A 793 -10.53 -1.45 18.06
N THR A 794 -10.90 -2.52 18.78
CA THR A 794 -11.94 -2.46 19.80
C THR A 794 -11.33 -2.15 21.16
N THR A 795 -11.79 -1.08 21.80
CA THR A 795 -11.39 -0.73 23.17
C THR A 795 -12.44 -1.20 24.17
N THR A 796 -12.02 -1.80 25.28
CA THR A 796 -12.92 -2.25 26.35
C THR A 796 -12.40 -1.82 27.72
N SER A 797 -13.20 -1.03 28.43
CA SER A 797 -12.87 -0.59 29.79
C SER A 797 -12.90 -1.77 30.76
N GLN A 798 -11.83 -1.91 31.55
CA GLN A 798 -11.73 -2.90 32.63
C GLN A 798 -11.93 -2.28 34.01
N GLY A 799 -12.23 -0.97 34.06
CA GLY A 799 -12.59 -0.23 35.25
C GLY A 799 -11.65 0.94 35.57
N ALA A 800 -11.65 1.35 36.83
CA ALA A 800 -10.88 2.50 37.30
C ALA A 800 -9.36 2.23 37.28
N ALA A 801 -8.60 3.21 36.80
CA ALA A 801 -7.14 3.26 36.97
C ALA A 801 -6.79 3.42 38.47
N ASP A 802 -5.52 3.24 38.83
CA ASP A 802 -5.06 3.42 40.23
C ASP A 802 -4.87 4.88 40.60
N GLY A 803 -4.71 5.76 39.62
CA GLY A 803 -4.68 7.20 39.82
C GLY A 803 -4.48 7.95 38.52
N GLY A 804 -4.68 9.27 38.58
CA GLY A 804 -4.32 10.17 37.52
C GLY A 804 -4.39 11.63 37.93
N THR A 805 -3.75 12.49 37.15
CA THR A 805 -3.61 13.92 37.45
C THR A 805 -3.57 14.74 36.19
N PHE A 806 -4.22 15.91 36.22
CA PHE A 806 -4.01 17.00 35.28
C PHE A 806 -3.06 18.02 35.89
N ASN A 807 -1.95 18.32 35.22
CA ASN A 807 -0.99 19.33 35.63
C ASN A 807 -0.95 20.45 34.59
N SER A 808 -1.64 21.56 34.87
CA SER A 808 -1.71 22.71 33.98
C SER A 808 -0.38 23.46 33.84
N SER A 809 0.50 23.39 34.85
CA SER A 809 1.81 24.07 34.80
C SER A 809 2.80 23.41 33.83
N THR A 810 2.74 22.08 33.70
CA THR A 810 3.59 21.32 32.77
C THR A 810 2.85 20.88 31.51
N ARG A 811 1.53 21.15 31.43
CA ARG A 811 0.63 20.70 30.36
C ARG A 811 0.59 19.18 30.21
N GLN A 812 0.59 18.49 31.35
CA GLN A 812 0.71 17.04 31.40
C GLN A 812 -0.52 16.37 32.00
N ILE A 813 -0.87 15.23 31.43
CA ILE A 813 -1.94 14.35 31.86
C ILE A 813 -1.29 13.02 32.16
N SER A 814 -1.35 12.58 33.42
CA SER A 814 -0.75 11.31 33.84
C SER A 814 -1.80 10.36 34.33
N VAL A 815 -1.72 9.10 33.93
CA VAL A 815 -2.59 8.01 34.40
C VAL A 815 -1.72 6.84 34.80
N THR A 816 -2.08 6.16 35.90
CA THR A 816 -1.30 5.06 36.47
C THR A 816 -2.15 3.82 36.64
N VAL A 817 -1.61 2.67 36.22
CA VAL A 817 -2.21 1.35 36.41
C VAL A 817 -1.19 0.37 37.00
N SER A 818 -1.62 -0.44 37.95
CA SER A 818 -0.81 -1.41 38.66
C SER A 818 -0.61 -2.67 37.82
N LEU A 819 0.61 -3.22 37.91
CA LEU A 819 0.95 -4.47 37.26
C LEU A 819 0.07 -5.63 37.75
N SER A 820 -0.38 -5.58 39.01
CA SER A 820 -1.31 -6.56 39.58
C SER A 820 -2.66 -6.57 38.87
N LYS A 821 -3.23 -5.41 38.51
CA LYS A 821 -4.47 -5.33 37.71
C LYS A 821 -4.28 -5.97 36.33
N LEU A 822 -3.21 -5.59 35.63
CA LEU A 822 -2.90 -6.15 34.32
C LEU A 822 -2.69 -7.67 34.38
N ASN A 823 -1.89 -8.16 35.33
CA ASN A 823 -1.62 -9.59 35.50
C ASN A 823 -2.82 -10.41 35.98
N THR A 824 -3.77 -9.78 36.70
CA THR A 824 -5.03 -10.42 37.06
C THR A 824 -5.88 -10.65 35.81
N TYR A 825 -6.00 -9.64 34.94
CA TYR A 825 -6.68 -9.77 33.66
C TYR A 825 -6.00 -10.81 32.75
N LEU A 826 -4.67 -10.72 32.58
CA LEU A 826 -3.93 -11.70 31.77
C LEU A 826 -4.11 -13.12 32.30
N GLY A 827 -4.11 -13.29 33.62
CA GLY A 827 -4.40 -14.57 34.25
C GLY A 827 -5.81 -15.09 33.97
N SER A 828 -6.82 -14.21 33.92
CA SER A 828 -8.21 -14.62 33.64
C SER A 828 -8.43 -15.06 32.20
N ILE A 829 -7.61 -14.58 31.27
CA ILE A 829 -7.61 -15.02 29.86
C ILE A 829 -6.50 -16.04 29.55
N GLN A 830 -5.79 -16.55 30.57
CA GLN A 830 -4.71 -17.53 30.44
C GLN A 830 -3.50 -17.08 29.60
N HIS A 831 -3.28 -15.76 29.51
CA HIS A 831 -2.12 -15.19 28.83
C HIS A 831 -0.90 -15.11 29.76
N LYS A 832 0.27 -14.92 29.17
CA LYS A 832 1.54 -14.79 29.89
C LYS A 832 1.49 -13.53 30.77
N GLN A 833 1.71 -13.69 32.08
CA GLN A 833 1.80 -12.55 32.97
C GLN A 833 3.07 -11.72 32.71
N ILE A 834 2.95 -10.40 32.86
CA ILE A 834 4.04 -9.44 32.73
C ILE A 834 4.99 -9.63 33.91
N ALA A 835 6.24 -10.00 33.60
CA ALA A 835 7.29 -10.23 34.58
C ALA A 835 8.14 -8.97 34.80
N ALA A 836 8.86 -8.94 35.93
CA ALA A 836 9.90 -7.94 36.13
C ALA A 836 10.92 -7.99 34.98
N ARG A 837 11.37 -6.82 34.51
CA ARG A 837 12.23 -6.65 33.32
C ARG A 837 11.58 -7.05 31.99
N GLY A 838 10.26 -7.22 31.94
CA GLY A 838 9.54 -7.26 30.67
C GLY A 838 9.66 -5.93 29.93
N THR A 839 9.75 -5.99 28.61
CA THR A 839 9.70 -4.83 27.72
C THR A 839 8.24 -4.54 27.35
N MET A 840 7.90 -3.27 27.24
CA MET A 840 6.61 -2.82 26.74
C MET A 840 6.83 -1.94 25.53
N CYS A 841 5.92 -1.94 24.57
CA CYS A 841 5.98 -1.05 23.42
C CYS A 841 4.98 0.07 23.67
N GLY A 842 5.45 1.32 23.67
CA GLY A 842 4.56 2.47 23.51
C GLY A 842 3.92 2.41 22.12
N LEU A 843 2.62 2.60 22.06
CA LEU A 843 1.84 2.76 20.83
C LEU A 843 1.28 4.19 20.81
N ARG A 844 0.65 4.53 19.69
CA ARG A 844 0.01 5.83 19.52
C ARG A 844 -0.89 6.23 20.69
N GLY A 845 -1.09 7.52 20.87
CA GLY A 845 -2.17 8.13 21.63
C GLY A 845 -3.30 8.64 20.75
N GLU A 846 -4.40 8.94 21.41
CA GLU A 846 -5.60 9.50 20.82
C GLU A 846 -6.22 10.48 21.82
N THR A 847 -6.63 11.64 21.34
CA THR A 847 -7.41 12.60 22.11
C THR A 847 -8.61 13.03 21.29
N PHE A 848 -9.72 13.31 21.96
CA PHE A 848 -10.89 13.85 21.29
C PHE A 848 -11.78 14.62 22.25
N GLN A 849 -12.44 15.64 21.72
CA GLN A 849 -13.51 16.38 22.36
C GLN A 849 -14.83 16.02 21.72
N THR A 850 -15.86 15.78 22.53
CA THR A 850 -17.22 15.50 22.03
C THR A 850 -18.19 16.65 22.30
N ASN A 851 -19.20 16.77 21.45
CA ASN A 851 -20.35 17.65 21.61
C ASN A 851 -21.65 16.89 21.28
N SER A 852 -22.79 17.60 21.19
CA SER A 852 -24.09 17.00 20.87
C SER A 852 -24.18 16.32 19.49
N SER A 853 -23.23 16.59 18.60
CA SER A 853 -23.19 16.14 17.22
C SER A 853 -22.11 15.06 16.96
N GLY A 854 -21.29 14.72 17.96
CA GLY A 854 -20.21 13.73 17.84
C GLY A 854 -18.85 14.30 18.25
N ILE A 855 -17.78 13.80 17.61
CA ILE A 855 -16.42 14.32 17.77
C ILE A 855 -16.36 15.74 17.18
N ALA A 856 -15.84 16.68 17.95
CA ALA A 856 -15.72 18.10 17.60
C ALA A 856 -14.28 18.48 17.28
N LEU A 857 -13.33 17.88 18.00
CA LEU A 857 -11.90 17.97 17.78
C LEU A 857 -11.29 16.60 18.08
N GLU A 858 -10.25 16.23 17.36
CA GLU A 858 -9.48 15.03 17.60
C GLU A 858 -8.02 15.22 17.23
N ASP A 859 -7.18 14.36 17.80
CA ASP A 859 -5.78 14.28 17.44
C ASP A 859 -5.24 12.86 17.67
N TYR A 860 -4.32 12.46 16.80
CA TYR A 860 -3.75 11.12 16.73
C TYR A 860 -2.24 11.20 16.52
N THR A 861 -1.49 10.69 17.48
CA THR A 861 -0.05 10.49 17.29
C THR A 861 0.23 9.25 16.45
N ARG A 862 1.50 9.06 16.10
CA ARG A 862 1.98 7.89 15.37
C ARG A 862 3.18 7.18 15.97
N GLY A 863 3.14 5.86 15.85
CA GLY A 863 4.10 4.89 16.32
C GLY A 863 4.43 5.00 17.81
N GLY A 864 5.46 4.28 18.22
CA GLY A 864 6.12 4.48 19.51
C GLY A 864 7.44 3.72 19.62
N THR A 865 8.06 3.75 20.79
CA THR A 865 9.28 2.99 21.12
C THR A 865 9.10 2.16 22.38
N GLU A 866 10.07 1.31 22.71
CA GLU A 866 10.07 0.45 23.91
C GLU A 866 10.50 1.14 25.20
#